data_AF-A0A6M1M9S9-F1
#
_entry.id   AF-A0A6M1M9S9-F1
#
_cell.length_a   1.000
_cell.length_b   1.000
_cell.length_c   1.000
_cell.angle_alpha   90.00
_cell.angle_beta   90.00
_cell.angle_gamma   90.00
#
_symmetry.space_group_name_H-M   'P 1'
#
loop_
_entity.id
_entity.type
_entity.pdbx_description
1 polymer ?
#
loop_
_entity_poly.entity_id
_entity_poly.type
_entity_poly.pdbx_seq_one_letter_code
_entity_poly.pdbx_strand_id
1 'polypeptide(L)'
;MAALIDRRAFADHHALALFGRGELPSIAETRRRIFIAERRTDLDRPDHFYKGYLDERLGSAKDVSEIPLLVLTRLAQRFLERRDGRVAVRVDGFVEWHELLPYISPLAVIVAFLVDEGTGPRPTENPRPFLEREIGDTALIGPCDPGLGDLVARKGLFELHMHLNGSTELDVLWPSICRDPDLFHKALAEAWNANREPAAELYEQMEPGLTPLGLYRRLRAVRRVRRQVAAEIACRLGAPRPGPPVAWGMQGLLRAMADDRSDRAWRAPMGGPLHVPPGRVVHAGGPPAALIVEEAAFLYAALQALARAPDCVIGTGLYHSLIVLNQIGRIVVQQADERGFDQFQKYTFVGTRWGIEERYEMRFRQLNGRAPFDTLAHLEGRFAPKDDVAGTRALITTIVDDYLAFRGCRHGTRNLAGEPPPCLLGRPCHDPGPRAGRSCQEAPPRAGRPGAEFSLVAHFIKKPPRPASDRARGCRDSDLRLALQAQARGLKILLEGNRIARALVRGIDAAANEFHAPPEPFAPAFRLARAAGIPRATFHAGEDFRHLVSGIRAVAEALTFLDLRSGDRIGHATALGIAPELWIARTARRAYLPRIDALDDAVFAYRRLAEHGGYEGEVLMLADRIATLSEALYGEVHGPALLHRAWELRCLDALEMRIVERAVARRGEPLTAANVARHASRLADTVIDRPRAAELALIAKTVETAGSAYAVYARRQSLGREVWQGRVEVAATLLPVEALAFLQDSVLGDVNRRGVALEALPTSNVRISFYDTIAEHHLFRWLGVAGPALANRPTVVIGSDDPGIFATSLRNEYAAVAAALRDSFGQAAPEAARLVETIGDSARTYRFRPDDRSLDRP
;
A
#
# COMPACT_ATOMS: atom_id res chain seq x y z
N MET A 1 -24.50 -0.17 7.65
CA MET A 1 -25.51 0.93 7.56
C MET A 1 -25.53 1.81 8.81
N ALA A 2 -25.03 1.37 9.96
CA ALA A 2 -25.00 2.19 11.17
C ALA A 2 -24.21 3.50 10.97
N ALA A 3 -23.17 3.51 10.14
CA ALA A 3 -22.38 4.70 9.86
C ALA A 3 -23.01 5.66 8.82
N LEU A 4 -24.11 5.29 8.14
CA LEU A 4 -24.69 5.96 6.95
C LEU A 4 -24.45 7.48 6.89
N ILE A 5 -25.33 8.38 7.28
CA ILE A 5 -25.10 9.84 7.08
C ILE A 5 -23.85 10.38 7.82
N ASP A 6 -23.46 9.72 8.92
CA ASP A 6 -22.38 10.16 9.80
C ASP A 6 -21.00 10.10 9.15
N ARG A 7 -20.75 9.12 8.28
CA ARG A 7 -19.49 9.00 7.54
C ARG A 7 -19.22 10.19 6.61
N ARG A 8 -20.25 10.95 6.23
CA ARG A 8 -20.13 12.15 5.38
C ARG A 8 -20.32 13.45 6.14
N ALA A 9 -20.45 13.42 7.46
CA ALA A 9 -20.74 14.60 8.29
C ALA A 9 -19.70 15.73 8.15
N PHE A 10 -18.45 15.39 7.81
CA PHE A 10 -17.35 16.35 7.64
C PHE A 10 -16.90 16.53 6.19
N ALA A 11 -17.73 16.14 5.21
CA ALA A 11 -17.40 16.22 3.78
C ALA A 11 -17.87 17.53 3.10
N ASP A 12 -18.41 18.51 3.84
CA ASP A 12 -18.92 19.77 3.30
C ASP A 12 -17.78 20.76 2.97
N HIS A 13 -17.12 20.56 1.82
CA HIS A 13 -16.08 21.47 1.32
C HIS A 13 -16.61 22.89 1.02
N HIS A 14 -17.91 23.07 0.74
CA HIS A 14 -18.48 24.40 0.52
C HIS A 14 -18.53 25.21 1.84
N ALA A 15 -18.68 24.55 2.98
CA ALA A 15 -18.55 25.22 4.28
C ALA A 15 -17.16 25.86 4.44
N LEU A 16 -16.08 25.24 3.94
CA LEU A 16 -14.74 25.82 3.98
C LEU A 16 -14.65 27.14 3.20
N ALA A 17 -15.30 27.22 2.03
CA ALA A 17 -15.34 28.46 1.25
C ALA A 17 -16.11 29.59 1.97
N LEU A 18 -17.17 29.26 2.70
CA LEU A 18 -17.92 30.23 3.53
C LEU A 18 -17.06 30.72 4.69
N PHE A 19 -16.46 29.78 5.44
CA PHE A 19 -15.57 30.11 6.55
C PHE A 19 -14.38 30.97 6.12
N GLY A 20 -13.78 30.68 4.95
CA GLY A 20 -12.68 31.46 4.38
C GLY A 20 -13.04 32.92 4.08
N ARG A 21 -14.33 33.22 3.85
CA ARG A 21 -14.87 34.58 3.68
C ARG A 21 -15.37 35.22 4.99
N GLY A 22 -15.28 34.51 6.11
CA GLY A 22 -15.80 34.96 7.40
C GLY A 22 -17.30 34.77 7.57
N GLU A 23 -17.92 33.90 6.78
CA GLU A 23 -19.34 33.56 6.83
C GLU A 23 -19.55 32.22 7.57
N LEU A 24 -20.66 32.08 8.29
CA LEU A 24 -21.04 30.81 8.93
C LEU A 24 -21.99 30.01 8.02
N PRO A 25 -21.76 28.70 7.79
CA PRO A 25 -22.71 27.86 7.08
C PRO A 25 -23.98 27.65 7.91
N SER A 26 -25.14 27.65 7.24
CA SER A 26 -26.38 27.27 7.89
C SER A 26 -26.48 25.75 8.10
N ILE A 27 -27.16 25.32 9.17
CA ILE A 27 -27.36 23.90 9.43
C ILE A 27 -28.20 23.22 8.35
N ALA A 28 -29.21 23.93 7.80
CA ALA A 28 -30.08 23.39 6.75
C ALA A 28 -29.30 23.08 5.46
N GLU A 29 -28.44 24.00 5.02
CA GLU A 29 -27.60 23.77 3.84
C GLU A 29 -26.54 22.70 4.08
N THR A 30 -25.97 22.67 5.29
CA THR A 30 -25.00 21.65 5.71
C THR A 30 -25.61 20.26 5.63
N ARG A 31 -26.78 20.04 6.23
CA ARG A 31 -27.52 18.75 6.15
C ARG A 31 -27.81 18.35 4.71
N ARG A 32 -28.24 19.30 3.88
CA ARG A 32 -28.48 19.07 2.44
C ARG A 32 -27.21 18.60 1.73
N ARG A 33 -26.06 19.21 2.02
CA ARG A 33 -24.76 18.85 1.41
C ARG A 33 -24.26 17.48 1.88
N ILE A 34 -24.41 17.15 3.17
CA ILE A 34 -24.10 15.82 3.71
C ILE A 34 -24.96 14.75 3.01
N PHE A 35 -26.27 14.99 2.87
CA PHE A 35 -27.16 14.10 2.12
C PHE A 35 -26.71 13.90 0.68
N ILE A 36 -26.38 14.98 -0.05
CA ILE A 36 -25.92 14.88 -1.45
C ILE A 36 -24.62 14.08 -1.53
N ALA A 37 -23.69 14.27 -0.60
CA ALA A 37 -22.44 13.52 -0.56
C ALA A 37 -22.69 12.02 -0.33
N GLU A 38 -23.59 11.67 0.60
CA GLU A 38 -23.94 10.29 0.88
C GLU A 38 -24.70 9.63 -0.28
N ARG A 39 -25.66 10.34 -0.88
CA ARG A 39 -26.48 9.89 -2.02
C ARG A 39 -25.66 9.56 -3.27
N ARG A 40 -24.44 10.11 -3.40
CA ARG A 40 -23.52 9.82 -4.50
C ARG A 40 -22.81 8.48 -4.37
N THR A 41 -22.83 7.86 -3.19
CA THR A 41 -22.14 6.58 -2.93
C THR A 41 -22.94 5.35 -3.33
N ASP A 42 -24.27 5.48 -3.41
CA ASP A 42 -25.17 4.41 -3.83
C ASP A 42 -26.33 5.09 -4.57
N LEU A 43 -26.30 4.99 -5.91
CA LEU A 43 -27.21 5.75 -6.76
C LEU A 43 -28.60 5.12 -6.88
N ASP A 44 -28.73 3.85 -6.51
CA ASP A 44 -29.89 3.02 -6.81
C ASP A 44 -30.97 3.09 -5.72
N ARG A 45 -30.62 3.59 -4.53
CA ARG A 45 -31.60 3.79 -3.45
C ARG A 45 -32.40 5.10 -3.63
N PRO A 46 -33.70 5.09 -3.25
CA PRO A 46 -34.54 6.28 -3.34
C PRO A 46 -34.22 7.31 -2.25
N ASP A 47 -34.43 8.60 -2.54
CA ASP A 47 -34.07 9.70 -1.64
C ASP A 47 -34.69 9.64 -0.23
N HIS A 48 -35.92 9.12 -0.10
CA HIS A 48 -36.59 9.04 1.20
C HIS A 48 -35.85 8.12 2.19
N PHE A 49 -35.10 7.13 1.67
CA PHE A 49 -34.23 6.27 2.48
C PHE A 49 -33.18 7.12 3.19
N TYR A 50 -32.41 7.92 2.45
CA TYR A 50 -31.35 8.75 3.02
C TYR A 50 -31.89 9.89 3.89
N LYS A 51 -33.00 10.52 3.48
CA LYS A 51 -33.63 11.61 4.23
C LYS A 51 -34.10 11.15 5.61
N GLY A 52 -34.65 9.94 5.72
CA GLY A 52 -35.03 9.36 7.01
C GLY A 52 -33.84 9.24 7.97
N TYR A 53 -32.70 8.72 7.50
CA TYR A 53 -31.48 8.65 8.31
C TYR A 53 -30.90 10.04 8.61
N LEU A 54 -30.98 10.98 7.67
CA LEU A 54 -30.50 12.35 7.88
C LEU A 54 -31.28 13.02 9.01
N ASP A 55 -32.60 12.88 9.02
CA ASP A 55 -33.48 13.46 10.03
C ASP A 55 -33.27 12.80 11.40
N GLU A 56 -33.12 11.47 11.45
CA GLU A 56 -32.83 10.76 12.70
C GLU A 56 -31.48 11.17 13.31
N ARG A 57 -30.44 11.34 12.48
CA ARG A 57 -29.07 11.58 12.94
C ARG A 57 -28.72 13.03 13.18
N LEU A 58 -29.17 13.91 12.30
CA LEU A 58 -28.79 15.32 12.33
C LEU A 58 -30.01 16.23 12.50
N GLY A 59 -31.25 15.71 12.51
CA GLY A 59 -32.48 16.50 12.58
C GLY A 59 -32.61 17.39 13.81
N SER A 60 -32.03 16.98 14.93
CA SER A 60 -32.02 17.74 16.19
C SER A 60 -30.97 18.86 16.25
N ALA A 61 -29.92 18.81 15.42
CA ALA A 61 -28.81 19.76 15.48
C ALA A 61 -29.26 21.17 15.13
N LYS A 62 -29.08 22.17 15.99
CA LYS A 62 -29.58 23.54 15.72
C LYS A 62 -28.60 24.37 14.90
N ASP A 63 -27.33 24.06 15.01
CA ASP A 63 -26.24 24.75 14.33
C ASP A 63 -25.09 23.77 14.05
N VAL A 64 -24.13 24.20 13.22
CA VAL A 64 -23.01 23.33 12.81
C VAL A 64 -22.04 23.00 13.95
N SER A 65 -22.06 23.78 15.05
CA SER A 65 -21.19 23.56 16.21
C SER A 65 -21.58 22.31 17.00
N GLU A 66 -22.82 21.83 16.87
CA GLU A 66 -23.31 20.62 17.53
C GLU A 66 -22.92 19.33 16.78
N ILE A 67 -22.64 19.42 15.46
CA ILE A 67 -22.34 18.26 14.60
C ILE A 67 -21.16 17.42 15.13
N PRO A 68 -19.99 18.00 15.49
CA PRO A 68 -18.84 17.20 15.92
C PRO A 68 -19.14 16.28 17.10
N LEU A 69 -19.75 16.80 18.16
CA LEU A 69 -20.04 16.01 19.36
C LEU A 69 -21.11 14.95 19.06
N LEU A 70 -22.21 15.32 18.37
CA LEU A 70 -23.29 14.40 18.04
C LEU A 70 -22.79 13.20 17.21
N VAL A 71 -22.04 13.48 16.15
CA VAL A 71 -21.56 12.45 15.22
C VAL A 71 -20.51 11.56 15.89
N LEU A 72 -19.49 12.15 16.50
CA LEU A 72 -18.39 11.38 17.09
C LEU A 72 -18.87 10.52 18.27
N THR A 73 -19.80 11.02 19.09
CA THR A 73 -20.38 10.25 20.20
C THR A 73 -21.20 9.08 19.69
N ARG A 74 -22.03 9.27 18.65
CA ARG A 74 -22.82 8.16 18.07
C ARG A 74 -21.92 7.08 17.47
N LEU A 75 -20.88 7.49 16.73
CA LEU A 75 -19.89 6.55 16.18
C LEU A 75 -19.15 5.80 17.30
N ALA A 76 -18.74 6.50 18.36
CA ALA A 76 -18.10 5.90 19.52
C ALA A 76 -19.00 4.84 20.18
N GLN A 77 -20.27 5.19 20.44
CA GLN A 77 -21.23 4.27 21.06
C GLN A 77 -21.54 3.06 20.18
N ARG A 78 -21.57 3.21 18.85
CA ARG A 78 -21.82 2.11 17.92
C ARG A 78 -20.63 1.16 17.80
N PHE A 79 -19.42 1.69 17.69
CA PHE A 79 -18.27 0.89 17.26
C PHE A 79 -17.29 0.54 18.37
N LEU A 80 -17.23 1.31 19.45
CA LEU A 80 -16.21 1.13 20.48
C LEU A 80 -16.81 0.52 21.76
N GLU A 81 -15.96 -0.22 22.47
CA GLU A 81 -16.24 -0.77 23.79
C GLU A 81 -14.98 -0.81 24.65
N ARG A 82 -15.18 -0.87 25.97
CA ARG A 82 -14.12 -1.17 26.93
C ARG A 82 -14.07 -2.67 27.14
N ARG A 83 -12.98 -3.31 26.71
CA ARG A 83 -12.78 -4.76 26.86
C ARG A 83 -11.38 -5.04 27.36
N ASP A 84 -11.29 -5.87 28.40
CA ASP A 84 -10.03 -6.20 29.09
C ASP A 84 -9.24 -4.93 29.51
N GLY A 85 -9.96 -3.91 29.97
CA GLY A 85 -9.39 -2.63 30.40
C GLY A 85 -8.92 -1.71 29.27
N ARG A 86 -9.21 -2.01 28.00
CA ARG A 86 -8.75 -1.25 26.83
C ARG A 86 -9.91 -0.83 25.92
N VAL A 87 -9.73 0.28 25.19
CA VAL A 87 -10.62 0.63 24.09
C VAL A 87 -10.38 -0.35 22.94
N ALA A 88 -11.45 -0.99 22.48
CA ALA A 88 -11.43 -1.89 21.34
C ALA A 88 -12.64 -1.63 20.45
N VAL A 89 -12.53 -2.08 19.20
CA VAL A 89 -13.68 -2.10 18.29
C VAL A 89 -14.57 -3.30 18.65
N ARG A 90 -15.88 -3.11 18.68
CA ARG A 90 -16.84 -4.19 18.89
C ARG A 90 -16.74 -5.21 17.77
N VAL A 91 -16.76 -6.50 18.12
CA VAL A 91 -16.56 -7.59 17.15
C VAL A 91 -17.61 -7.56 16.04
N ASP A 92 -18.89 -7.33 16.38
CA ASP A 92 -20.02 -7.24 15.43
C ASP A 92 -20.03 -5.95 14.60
N GLY A 93 -19.25 -4.94 14.99
CA GLY A 93 -19.13 -3.66 14.30
C GLY A 93 -17.85 -3.51 13.50
N PHE A 94 -16.92 -4.47 13.58
CA PHE A 94 -15.56 -4.27 13.08
C PHE A 94 -15.47 -4.07 11.56
N VAL A 95 -16.21 -4.85 10.76
CA VAL A 95 -16.17 -4.71 9.29
C VAL A 95 -16.63 -3.31 8.87
N GLU A 96 -17.75 -2.84 9.43
CA GLU A 96 -18.27 -1.50 9.12
C GLU A 96 -17.35 -0.39 9.68
N TRP A 97 -16.71 -0.60 10.84
CA TRP A 97 -15.68 0.30 11.35
C TRP A 97 -14.49 0.42 10.40
N HIS A 98 -14.01 -0.71 9.87
CA HIS A 98 -12.88 -0.75 8.94
C HIS A 98 -13.20 -0.01 7.64
N GLU A 99 -14.42 -0.17 7.12
CA GLU A 99 -14.92 0.57 5.95
C GLU A 99 -15.10 2.08 6.20
N LEU A 100 -15.24 2.51 7.46
CA LEU A 100 -15.41 3.90 7.86
C LEU A 100 -14.09 4.69 7.89
N LEU A 101 -12.95 4.02 8.10
CA LEU A 101 -11.64 4.64 8.31
C LEU A 101 -11.17 5.61 7.21
N PRO A 102 -11.53 5.45 5.91
CA PRO A 102 -11.20 6.45 4.89
C PRO A 102 -11.89 7.81 5.07
N TYR A 103 -13.00 7.85 5.81
CA TYR A 103 -13.89 9.01 5.86
C TYR A 103 -13.77 9.82 7.16
N ILE A 104 -13.39 9.16 8.26
CA ILE A 104 -13.40 9.72 9.61
C ILE A 104 -12.06 9.44 10.30
N SER A 105 -11.57 10.40 11.08
CA SER A 105 -10.44 10.19 11.99
C SER A 105 -10.82 9.20 13.09
N PRO A 106 -10.23 7.98 13.13
CA PRO A 106 -10.45 7.06 14.25
C PRO A 106 -10.01 7.67 15.57
N LEU A 107 -8.97 8.52 15.59
CA LEU A 107 -8.55 9.23 16.81
C LEU A 107 -9.68 10.08 17.42
N ALA A 108 -10.40 10.83 16.58
CA ALA A 108 -11.50 11.68 17.05
C ALA A 108 -12.64 10.85 17.66
N VAL A 109 -12.95 9.68 17.09
CA VAL A 109 -13.98 8.77 17.63
C VAL A 109 -13.52 8.12 18.92
N ILE A 110 -12.26 7.66 19.00
CA ILE A 110 -11.66 7.11 20.23
C ILE A 110 -11.70 8.14 21.35
N VAL A 111 -11.32 9.39 21.08
CA VAL A 111 -11.33 10.45 22.10
C VAL A 111 -12.76 10.78 22.54
N ALA A 112 -13.74 10.78 21.63
CA ALA A 112 -15.15 10.94 21.99
C ALA A 112 -15.63 9.81 22.92
N PHE A 113 -15.25 8.56 22.64
CA PHE A 113 -15.53 7.42 23.53
C PHE A 113 -14.94 7.63 24.93
N LEU A 114 -13.68 8.07 25.02
CA LEU A 114 -13.02 8.32 26.31
C LEU A 114 -13.67 9.46 27.11
N VAL A 115 -14.21 10.47 26.43
CA VAL A 115 -14.98 11.55 27.08
C VAL A 115 -16.34 11.05 27.57
N ASP A 116 -17.06 10.29 26.73
CA ASP A 116 -18.39 9.72 27.05
C ASP A 116 -18.32 8.73 28.22
N GLU A 117 -17.25 7.93 28.31
CA GLU A 117 -17.05 6.99 29.40
C GLU A 117 -16.82 7.69 30.76
N GLY A 118 -16.32 8.92 30.77
CA GLY A 118 -16.19 9.74 31.97
C GLY A 118 -15.14 9.28 32.99
N THR A 119 -14.29 8.31 32.65
CA THR A 119 -13.23 7.76 33.53
C THR A 119 -11.92 8.56 33.49
N GLY A 120 -11.79 9.49 32.54
CA GLY A 120 -10.56 10.26 32.31
C GLY A 120 -10.38 11.47 33.24
N PRO A 121 -9.26 12.21 33.07
CA PRO A 121 -8.92 13.38 33.89
C PRO A 121 -9.93 14.53 33.79
N ARG A 122 -10.00 15.36 34.84
CA ARG A 122 -10.82 16.57 34.89
C ARG A 122 -10.29 17.65 33.94
N PRO A 123 -11.12 18.64 33.53
CA PRO A 123 -10.71 19.67 32.58
C PRO A 123 -9.50 20.51 33.01
N THR A 124 -9.19 20.62 34.29
CA THR A 124 -8.03 21.36 34.79
C THR A 124 -6.76 20.51 34.85
N GLU A 125 -6.87 19.19 34.71
CA GLU A 125 -5.76 18.25 34.81
C GLU A 125 -5.15 17.98 33.43
N ASN A 126 -3.85 17.68 33.38
CA ASN A 126 -3.18 17.36 32.12
C ASN A 126 -3.58 15.96 31.61
N PRO A 127 -4.28 15.83 30.46
CA PRO A 127 -4.77 14.53 30.00
C PRO A 127 -3.71 13.68 29.31
N ARG A 128 -2.54 14.25 28.94
CA ARG A 128 -1.51 13.56 28.14
C ARG A 128 -1.08 12.19 28.70
N PRO A 129 -0.78 12.02 30.01
CA PRO A 129 -0.38 10.71 30.54
C PRO A 129 -1.50 9.67 30.49
N PHE A 130 -2.77 10.09 30.56
CA PHE A 130 -3.92 9.20 30.40
C PHE A 130 -4.05 8.77 28.93
N LEU A 131 -4.04 9.74 28.02
CA LEU A 131 -4.18 9.49 26.58
C LEU A 131 -3.02 8.67 26.01
N GLU A 132 -1.80 8.85 26.52
CA GLU A 132 -0.64 8.03 26.13
C GLU A 132 -0.85 6.55 26.45
N ARG A 133 -1.49 6.23 27.60
CA ARG A 133 -1.85 4.85 27.94
C ARG A 133 -3.00 4.31 27.10
N GLU A 134 -4.00 5.16 26.84
CA GLU A 134 -5.23 4.76 26.15
C GLU A 134 -5.08 4.62 24.62
N ILE A 135 -4.17 5.37 23.99
CA ILE A 135 -4.04 5.47 22.54
C ILE A 135 -2.70 4.88 22.07
N GLY A 136 -1.59 5.27 22.70
CA GLY A 136 -0.24 4.88 22.26
C GLY A 136 0.20 5.59 20.99
N ASP A 137 0.74 4.84 20.02
CA ASP A 137 1.35 5.37 18.78
C ASP A 137 0.47 5.19 17.52
N THR A 138 -0.76 4.69 17.66
CA THR A 138 -1.69 4.48 16.54
C THR A 138 -3.15 4.64 16.96
N ALA A 139 -3.96 5.20 16.07
CA ALA A 139 -5.42 5.22 16.17
C ALA A 139 -6.10 4.05 15.43
N LEU A 140 -5.37 3.25 14.65
CA LEU A 140 -5.90 2.11 13.87
C LEU A 140 -6.13 0.87 14.74
N ILE A 141 -6.97 1.00 15.77
CA ILE A 141 -7.37 -0.11 16.64
C ILE A 141 -8.28 -1.10 15.93
N GLY A 142 -8.22 -2.37 16.36
CA GLY A 142 -9.07 -3.45 15.88
C GLY A 142 -9.93 -4.04 16.99
N PRO A 143 -10.57 -5.20 16.75
CA PRO A 143 -11.43 -5.83 17.73
C PRO A 143 -10.62 -6.69 18.71
N CYS A 144 -11.17 -6.89 19.91
CA CYS A 144 -10.67 -7.86 20.88
C CYS A 144 -11.20 -9.27 20.56
N ASP A 145 -10.66 -9.87 19.50
CA ASP A 145 -10.91 -11.27 19.13
C ASP A 145 -10.00 -12.22 19.94
N PRO A 146 -10.55 -13.13 20.77
CA PRO A 146 -9.75 -14.01 21.61
C PRO A 146 -8.85 -14.97 20.82
N GLY A 147 -9.31 -15.47 19.67
CA GLY A 147 -8.54 -16.41 18.84
C GLY A 147 -7.34 -15.72 18.18
N LEU A 148 -7.55 -14.52 17.63
CA LEU A 148 -6.46 -13.69 17.12
C LEU A 148 -5.53 -13.21 18.23
N GLY A 149 -6.07 -12.85 19.40
CA GLY A 149 -5.30 -12.46 20.58
C GLY A 149 -4.34 -13.56 21.05
N ASP A 150 -4.83 -14.79 21.15
CA ASP A 150 -4.02 -15.97 21.49
C ASP A 150 -2.95 -16.26 20.42
N LEU A 151 -3.32 -16.19 19.13
CA LEU A 151 -2.36 -16.34 18.03
C LEU A 151 -1.22 -15.32 18.11
N VAL A 152 -1.56 -14.03 18.30
CA VAL A 152 -0.58 -12.95 18.45
C VAL A 152 0.28 -13.19 19.68
N ALA A 153 -0.29 -13.61 20.81
CA ALA A 153 0.47 -13.86 22.04
C ALA A 153 1.46 -15.03 21.90
N ARG A 154 1.02 -16.17 21.34
CA ARG A 154 1.89 -17.36 21.18
C ARG A 154 2.93 -17.18 20.08
N LYS A 155 2.50 -16.75 18.90
CA LYS A 155 3.32 -16.81 17.68
C LYS A 155 3.76 -15.44 17.16
N GLY A 156 2.97 -14.39 17.41
CA GLY A 156 3.09 -13.10 16.72
C GLY A 156 2.69 -13.21 15.25
N LEU A 157 2.59 -12.07 14.56
CA LEU A 157 2.24 -11.99 13.14
C LEU A 157 3.47 -11.80 12.26
N PHE A 158 3.37 -12.22 11.01
CA PHE A 158 4.45 -12.18 10.02
C PHE A 158 4.04 -11.22 8.90
N GLU A 159 4.61 -10.02 8.87
CA GLU A 159 4.38 -9.04 7.81
C GLU A 159 5.30 -9.35 6.62
N LEU A 160 4.73 -9.89 5.54
CA LEU A 160 5.48 -10.38 4.38
C LEU A 160 5.31 -9.51 3.13
N HIS A 161 4.40 -8.55 3.16
CA HIS A 161 4.09 -7.68 2.03
C HIS A 161 3.70 -6.30 2.58
N MET A 162 4.72 -5.49 2.85
CA MET A 162 4.54 -4.11 3.31
C MET A 162 5.53 -3.17 2.62
N HIS A 163 4.97 -2.12 2.04
CA HIS A 163 5.69 -0.99 1.51
C HIS A 163 6.08 -0.08 2.67
N LEU A 164 7.38 0.20 2.77
CA LEU A 164 7.84 1.13 3.79
C LEU A 164 7.26 2.52 3.51
N ASN A 165 7.41 3.05 2.31
CA ASN A 165 6.70 4.27 1.95
C ASN A 165 5.18 4.00 1.93
N GLY A 166 4.35 4.96 2.31
CA GLY A 166 2.90 4.77 2.35
C GLY A 166 2.36 4.15 3.65
N SER A 167 3.20 3.94 4.67
CA SER A 167 2.80 3.23 5.91
C SER A 167 2.31 4.13 7.05
N THR A 168 2.58 5.43 7.02
CA THR A 168 2.16 6.36 8.09
C THR A 168 0.67 6.67 8.00
N GLU A 169 -0.05 6.53 9.13
CA GLU A 169 -1.49 6.77 9.21
C GLU A 169 -1.88 8.26 9.24
N LEU A 170 -3.14 8.56 8.90
CA LEU A 170 -3.68 9.92 8.85
C LEU A 170 -3.54 10.68 10.17
N ASP A 171 -3.86 10.04 11.30
CA ASP A 171 -3.89 10.70 12.62
C ASP A 171 -2.49 10.99 13.18
N VAL A 172 -1.45 10.37 12.62
CA VAL A 172 -0.04 10.73 12.87
C VAL A 172 0.41 11.86 11.93
N LEU A 173 -0.02 11.81 10.66
CA LEU A 173 0.28 12.84 9.65
C LEU A 173 -0.33 14.19 10.00
N TRP A 174 -1.61 14.20 10.37
CA TRP A 174 -2.41 15.41 10.59
C TRP A 174 -1.77 16.44 11.54
N PRO A 175 -1.36 16.08 12.78
CA PRO A 175 -0.71 17.03 13.67
C PRO A 175 0.64 17.51 13.14
N SER A 176 1.37 16.68 12.38
CA SER A 176 2.62 17.10 11.73
C SER A 176 2.38 18.14 10.63
N ILE A 177 1.36 17.92 9.79
CA ILE A 177 0.94 18.86 8.74
C ILE A 177 0.49 20.20 9.34
N CYS A 178 -0.29 20.16 10.42
CA CYS A 178 -0.71 21.38 11.12
C CYS A 178 0.46 22.14 11.77
N ARG A 179 1.50 21.43 12.20
CA ARG A 179 2.69 22.02 12.81
C ARG A 179 3.51 22.82 11.80
N ASP A 180 3.70 22.28 10.60
CA ASP A 180 4.51 22.85 9.52
C ASP A 180 3.81 22.77 8.14
N PRO A 181 2.83 23.66 7.88
CA PRO A 181 2.11 23.68 6.61
C PRO A 181 2.98 24.13 5.42
N ASP A 182 4.08 24.85 5.66
CA ASP A 182 4.98 25.34 4.61
C ASP A 182 5.77 24.19 3.99
N LEU A 183 6.33 23.31 4.82
CA LEU A 183 7.02 22.11 4.35
C LEU A 183 6.07 21.18 3.58
N PHE A 184 4.85 20.99 4.09
CA PHE A 184 3.85 20.18 3.41
C PHE A 184 3.46 20.76 2.05
N HIS A 185 3.18 22.07 1.97
CA HIS A 185 2.87 22.74 0.71
C HIS A 185 4.01 22.63 -0.31
N LYS A 186 5.27 22.74 0.13
CA LYS A 186 6.41 22.53 -0.75
C LYS A 186 6.39 21.14 -1.37
N ALA A 187 6.16 20.10 -0.56
CA ALA A 187 6.06 18.72 -1.06
C ALA A 187 4.90 18.55 -2.05
N LEU A 188 3.72 19.11 -1.74
CA LEU A 188 2.57 19.07 -2.65
C LEU A 188 2.85 19.79 -3.99
N ALA A 189 3.52 20.94 -3.94
CA ALA A 189 3.83 21.73 -5.14
C ALA A 189 4.88 21.02 -6.03
N GLU A 190 5.90 20.41 -5.43
CA GLU A 190 6.88 19.60 -6.17
C GLU A 190 6.23 18.38 -6.82
N ALA A 191 5.40 17.66 -6.07
CA ALA A 191 4.62 16.52 -6.54
C ALA A 191 3.66 16.89 -7.68
N TRP A 192 2.94 18.00 -7.54
CA TRP A 192 2.05 18.54 -8.56
C TRP A 192 2.78 18.87 -9.86
N ASN A 193 3.97 19.46 -9.77
CA ASN A 193 4.77 19.78 -10.96
C ASN A 193 5.33 18.52 -11.64
N ALA A 194 5.69 17.49 -10.86
CA ALA A 194 6.20 16.23 -11.37
C ALA A 194 5.11 15.33 -11.99
N ASN A 195 3.90 15.36 -11.44
CA ASN A 195 2.80 14.43 -11.78
C ASN A 195 1.49 15.20 -12.03
N ARG A 196 1.52 16.23 -12.87
CA ARG A 196 0.43 17.22 -13.00
C ARG A 196 -0.95 16.62 -13.24
N GLU A 197 -1.11 15.75 -14.23
CA GLU A 197 -2.43 15.23 -14.59
C GLU A 197 -3.02 14.33 -13.48
N PRO A 198 -2.34 13.27 -12.99
CA PRO A 198 -2.87 12.46 -11.89
C PRO A 198 -3.13 13.25 -10.60
N ALA A 199 -2.25 14.21 -10.29
CA ALA A 199 -2.44 15.08 -9.13
C ALA A 199 -3.65 16.00 -9.32
N ALA A 200 -3.82 16.65 -10.48
CA ALA A 200 -4.96 17.51 -10.75
C ALA A 200 -6.29 16.74 -10.68
N GLU A 201 -6.35 15.53 -11.24
CA GLU A 201 -7.52 14.66 -11.13
C GLU A 201 -7.92 14.41 -9.66
N LEU A 202 -6.96 14.06 -8.80
CA LEU A 202 -7.25 13.79 -7.39
C LEU A 202 -7.81 15.03 -6.66
N TYR A 203 -7.26 16.21 -6.93
CA TYR A 203 -7.73 17.45 -6.31
C TYR A 203 -9.13 17.83 -6.81
N GLU A 204 -9.41 17.68 -8.10
CA GLU A 204 -10.73 17.96 -8.68
C GLU A 204 -11.81 16.96 -8.23
N GLN A 205 -11.44 15.70 -7.96
CA GLN A 205 -12.33 14.71 -7.34
C GLN A 205 -12.79 15.11 -5.92
N MET A 206 -12.04 15.98 -5.24
CA MET A 206 -12.40 16.52 -3.92
C MET A 206 -13.23 17.80 -4.04
N GLU A 207 -12.73 18.75 -4.83
CA GLU A 207 -13.34 20.06 -5.05
C GLU A 207 -12.90 20.61 -6.41
N PRO A 208 -13.84 20.98 -7.30
CA PRO A 208 -13.50 21.55 -8.60
C PRO A 208 -12.60 22.79 -8.47
N GLY A 209 -11.46 22.78 -9.17
CA GLY A 209 -10.50 23.89 -9.18
C GLY A 209 -9.61 24.00 -7.92
N LEU A 210 -9.63 22.99 -7.03
CA LEU A 210 -8.71 22.94 -5.90
C LEU A 210 -7.25 22.81 -6.37
N THR A 211 -6.34 23.50 -5.69
CA THR A 211 -4.90 23.48 -5.98
C THR A 211 -4.09 23.29 -4.70
N PRO A 212 -2.80 22.91 -4.79
CA PRO A 212 -1.90 22.88 -3.63
C PRO A 212 -1.90 24.18 -2.83
N LEU A 213 -1.97 25.34 -3.51
CA LEU A 213 -2.03 26.65 -2.86
C LEU A 213 -3.35 26.87 -2.11
N GLY A 214 -4.48 26.45 -2.69
CA GLY A 214 -5.79 26.51 -2.04
C GLY A 214 -5.82 25.68 -0.75
N LEU A 215 -5.29 24.45 -0.82
CA LEU A 215 -5.18 23.58 0.34
C LEU A 215 -4.24 24.14 1.41
N TYR A 216 -3.10 24.72 1.01
CA TYR A 216 -2.17 25.39 1.92
C TYR A 216 -2.81 26.57 2.67
N ARG A 217 -3.65 27.37 2.01
CA ARG A 217 -4.39 28.46 2.67
C ARG A 217 -5.29 27.94 3.78
N ARG A 218 -6.03 26.85 3.51
CA ARG A 218 -6.90 26.17 4.48
C ARG A 218 -6.12 25.53 5.63
N LEU A 219 -4.93 24.98 5.35
CA LEU A 219 -4.04 24.43 6.38
C LEU A 219 -3.52 25.51 7.34
N ARG A 220 -3.22 26.71 6.85
CA ARG A 220 -2.89 27.84 7.72
C ARG A 220 -4.10 28.31 8.52
N ALA A 221 -5.27 28.39 7.89
CA ALA A 221 -6.52 28.74 8.56
C ALA A 221 -6.83 27.77 9.71
N VAL A 222 -6.81 26.45 9.46
CA VAL A 222 -7.09 25.45 10.50
C VAL A 222 -6.07 25.48 11.63
N ARG A 223 -4.77 25.71 11.34
CA ARG A 223 -3.74 25.89 12.37
C ARG A 223 -4.08 27.03 13.32
N ARG A 224 -4.52 28.17 12.80
CA ARG A 224 -4.97 29.33 13.61
C ARG A 224 -6.27 29.03 14.35
N VAL A 225 -7.25 28.41 13.69
CA VAL A 225 -8.52 27.99 14.31
C VAL A 225 -8.28 27.11 15.52
N ARG A 226 -7.45 26.08 15.37
CA ARG A 226 -7.10 25.17 16.46
C ARG A 226 -6.39 25.89 17.60
N ARG A 227 -5.54 26.86 17.30
CA ARG A 227 -4.94 27.74 18.32
C ARG A 227 -5.99 28.61 19.02
N GLN A 228 -6.93 29.20 18.29
CA GLN A 228 -8.02 29.99 18.86
C GLN A 228 -8.87 29.14 19.80
N VAL A 229 -9.33 27.97 19.36
CA VAL A 229 -10.14 27.05 20.16
C VAL A 229 -9.40 26.65 21.44
N ALA A 230 -8.12 26.29 21.34
CA ALA A 230 -7.34 25.94 22.52
C ALA A 230 -7.18 27.09 23.53
N ALA A 231 -7.01 28.32 23.05
CA ALA A 231 -6.95 29.50 23.92
C ALA A 231 -8.29 29.80 24.60
N GLU A 232 -9.41 29.66 23.88
CA GLU A 232 -10.75 29.82 24.45
C GLU A 232 -10.99 28.80 25.58
N ILE A 233 -10.59 27.55 25.37
CA ILE A 233 -10.66 26.51 26.41
C ILE A 233 -9.76 26.86 27.59
N ALA A 234 -8.50 27.22 27.34
CA ALA A 234 -7.54 27.59 28.39
C ALA A 234 -8.07 28.73 29.29
N CYS A 235 -8.65 29.77 28.70
CA CYS A 235 -9.25 30.88 29.47
C CYS A 235 -10.42 30.44 30.35
N ARG A 236 -11.27 29.51 29.87
CA ARG A 236 -12.36 28.95 30.67
C ARG A 236 -11.85 28.11 31.85
N LEU A 237 -10.65 27.57 31.72
CA LEU A 237 -9.95 26.83 32.77
C LEU A 237 -9.15 27.75 33.71
N GLY A 238 -9.23 29.08 33.53
CA GLY A 238 -8.63 30.07 34.42
C GLY A 238 -7.35 30.73 33.90
N ALA A 239 -6.92 30.45 32.66
CA ALA A 239 -5.79 31.15 32.08
C ALA A 239 -6.14 32.63 31.77
N PRO A 240 -5.18 33.57 31.90
CA PRO A 240 -5.45 34.98 31.67
C PRO A 240 -5.87 35.22 30.23
N ARG A 241 -6.82 36.16 30.02
CA ARG A 241 -7.34 36.53 28.70
C ARG A 241 -6.72 37.86 28.23
N PRO A 242 -5.76 37.84 27.29
CA PRO A 242 -5.16 39.05 26.74
C PRO A 242 -6.17 40.06 26.18
N GLY A 243 -5.89 41.34 26.45
CA GLY A 243 -6.64 42.48 25.93
C GLY A 243 -6.37 42.77 24.45
N PRO A 244 -6.99 43.83 23.90
CA PRO A 244 -6.78 44.26 22.51
C PRO A 244 -5.29 44.39 22.14
N PRO A 245 -4.90 44.11 20.88
CA PRO A 245 -5.75 43.92 19.69
C PRO A 245 -6.19 42.46 19.42
N VAL A 246 -6.16 41.57 20.41
CA VAL A 246 -6.61 40.16 20.26
C VAL A 246 -8.13 40.10 20.17
N ALA A 247 -8.66 39.44 19.13
CA ALA A 247 -10.09 39.16 18.99
C ALA A 247 -10.43 37.79 19.59
N TRP A 248 -11.60 37.68 20.23
CA TRP A 248 -12.06 36.47 20.91
C TRP A 248 -13.47 36.09 20.46
N GLY A 249 -13.95 34.94 20.93
CA GLY A 249 -15.26 34.39 20.61
C GLY A 249 -15.42 34.12 19.11
N MET A 250 -16.66 34.22 18.61
CA MET A 250 -16.95 33.93 17.20
C MET A 250 -16.20 34.88 16.24
N GLN A 251 -16.05 36.15 16.61
CA GLN A 251 -15.30 37.11 15.78
C GLN A 251 -13.82 36.74 15.69
N GLY A 252 -13.21 36.31 16.81
CA GLY A 252 -11.83 35.81 16.83
C GLY A 252 -11.67 34.55 15.98
N LEU A 253 -12.64 33.63 16.09
CA LEU A 253 -12.67 32.39 15.32
C LEU A 253 -12.77 32.63 13.81
N LEU A 254 -13.71 33.46 13.35
CA LEU A 254 -13.87 33.80 11.93
C LEU A 254 -12.62 34.50 11.37
N ARG A 255 -11.96 35.36 12.17
CA ARG A 255 -10.68 35.96 11.78
C ARG A 255 -9.55 34.93 11.65
N ALA A 256 -9.60 33.84 12.41
CA ALA A 256 -8.64 32.74 12.30
C ALA A 256 -8.88 31.90 11.03
N MET A 257 -10.15 31.75 10.61
CA MET A 257 -10.58 30.99 9.42
C MET A 257 -10.26 31.67 8.08
N ALA A 258 -10.03 32.99 8.06
CA ALA A 258 -9.78 33.72 6.81
C ALA A 258 -8.61 33.15 5.98
N ASP A 259 -8.86 32.71 4.75
CA ASP A 259 -7.90 31.97 3.91
C ASP A 259 -6.73 32.83 3.40
N ASP A 260 -7.01 34.10 3.13
CA ASP A 260 -6.06 35.09 2.62
C ASP A 260 -5.09 35.59 3.70
N ARG A 261 -5.43 35.41 4.97
CA ARG A 261 -4.62 35.84 6.11
C ARG A 261 -3.38 34.96 6.25
N SER A 262 -2.23 35.61 6.42
CA SER A 262 -0.98 34.93 6.77
C SER A 262 -0.88 34.67 8.27
N ASP A 263 -0.12 33.64 8.65
CA ASP A 263 0.15 33.30 10.04
C ASP A 263 0.84 34.43 10.81
N ARG A 264 1.69 35.22 10.13
CA ARG A 264 2.35 36.41 10.72
C ARG A 264 1.40 37.57 10.95
N ALA A 265 0.39 37.73 10.09
CA ALA A 265 -0.61 38.80 10.19
C ALA A 265 -1.75 38.46 11.17
N TRP A 266 -1.81 37.24 11.68
CA TRP A 266 -2.76 36.83 12.71
C TRP A 266 -2.12 36.90 14.10
N ARG A 267 -2.70 37.71 14.98
CA ARG A 267 -2.22 37.85 16.36
C ARG A 267 -2.80 36.71 17.20
N ALA A 268 -1.96 35.74 17.54
CA ALA A 268 -2.38 34.59 18.33
C ALA A 268 -2.90 35.03 19.72
N PRO A 269 -4.05 34.50 20.18
CA PRO A 269 -4.67 34.91 21.42
C PRO A 269 -3.88 34.49 22.66
N MET A 270 -3.20 33.34 22.62
CA MET A 270 -2.37 32.82 23.71
C MET A 270 -1.26 31.90 23.18
N GLY A 271 -0.21 31.73 23.99
CA GLY A 271 0.85 30.72 23.80
C GLY A 271 2.02 31.18 22.91
N GLY A 272 2.99 30.28 22.72
CA GLY A 272 4.14 30.47 21.84
C GLY A 272 3.78 30.34 20.34
N PRO A 273 4.79 30.17 19.47
CA PRO A 273 4.60 30.07 18.01
C PRO A 273 3.54 29.03 17.61
N LEU A 274 2.88 29.25 16.47
CA LEU A 274 1.79 28.38 15.96
C LEU A 274 2.18 26.90 15.74
N HIS A 275 3.47 26.54 15.77
CA HIS A 275 3.91 25.15 15.70
C HIS A 275 3.76 24.41 17.04
N VAL A 276 3.52 25.12 18.15
CA VAL A 276 3.24 24.50 19.45
C VAL A 276 1.87 23.81 19.38
N PRO A 277 1.77 22.50 19.67
CA PRO A 277 0.52 21.77 19.57
C PRO A 277 -0.61 22.39 20.42
N PRO A 278 -1.87 22.41 19.92
CA PRO A 278 -2.98 23.02 20.64
C PRO A 278 -3.23 22.44 22.04
N GLY A 279 -3.03 21.13 22.24
CA GLY A 279 -3.17 20.48 23.56
C GLY A 279 -2.27 21.10 24.64
N ARG A 280 -1.10 21.62 24.25
CA ARG A 280 -0.16 22.31 25.17
C ARG A 280 -0.54 23.76 25.46
N VAL A 281 -1.41 24.36 24.64
CA VAL A 281 -2.00 25.67 24.94
C VAL A 281 -3.08 25.52 26.00
N VAL A 282 -3.90 24.47 25.90
CA VAL A 282 -4.92 24.18 26.91
C VAL A 282 -4.28 23.81 28.24
N HIS A 283 -3.36 22.84 28.23
CA HIS A 283 -2.67 22.34 29.41
C HIS A 283 -1.18 22.62 29.33
N ALA A 284 -0.77 23.81 29.79
CA ALA A 284 0.64 24.21 29.82
C ALA A 284 1.49 23.32 30.76
N GLY A 285 2.78 23.17 30.44
CA GLY A 285 3.75 22.41 31.24
C GLY A 285 3.93 20.93 30.82
N GLY A 286 4.68 20.16 31.64
CA GLY A 286 5.01 18.74 31.40
C GLY A 286 5.99 18.46 30.25
N PRO A 287 6.47 17.21 30.09
CA PRO A 287 7.28 16.83 28.93
C PRO A 287 6.44 16.84 27.63
N PRO A 288 7.07 17.03 26.45
CA PRO A 288 6.41 16.77 25.17
C PRO A 288 6.00 15.30 25.03
N ALA A 289 4.76 15.07 24.59
CA ALA A 289 4.29 13.75 24.20
C ALA A 289 4.45 13.54 22.67
N ALA A 290 4.17 12.32 22.20
CA ALA A 290 4.06 12.03 20.77
C ALA A 290 2.97 12.90 20.12
N LEU A 291 3.14 13.27 18.84
CA LEU A 291 2.22 14.20 18.17
C LEU A 291 0.76 13.72 18.15
N ILE A 292 0.52 12.41 18.02
CA ILE A 292 -0.82 11.83 18.10
C ILE A 292 -1.46 12.01 19.48
N VAL A 293 -0.66 11.96 20.56
CA VAL A 293 -1.13 12.19 21.93
C VAL A 293 -1.40 13.68 22.17
N GLU A 294 -0.60 14.57 21.58
CA GLU A 294 -0.85 16.02 21.62
C GLU A 294 -2.11 16.41 20.85
N GLU A 295 -2.39 15.75 19.72
CA GLU A 295 -3.65 15.86 18.98
C GLU A 295 -4.83 15.36 19.83
N ALA A 296 -4.69 14.17 20.42
CA ALA A 296 -5.71 13.60 21.30
C ALA A 296 -6.01 14.51 22.49
N ALA A 297 -5.00 15.16 23.08
CA ALA A 297 -5.17 16.08 24.21
C ALA A 297 -6.00 17.31 23.81
N PHE A 298 -5.79 17.84 22.60
CA PHE A 298 -6.62 18.92 22.06
C PHE A 298 -8.07 18.48 21.85
N LEU A 299 -8.27 17.33 21.20
CA LEU A 299 -9.60 16.77 20.94
C LEU A 299 -10.33 16.47 22.26
N TYR A 300 -9.64 15.91 23.25
CA TYR A 300 -10.20 15.55 24.54
C TYR A 300 -10.69 16.79 25.27
N ALA A 301 -9.87 17.85 25.32
CA ALA A 301 -10.27 19.11 25.95
C ALA A 301 -11.47 19.77 25.23
N ALA A 302 -11.48 19.76 23.89
CA ALA A 302 -12.58 20.35 23.11
C ALA A 302 -13.88 19.57 23.29
N LEU A 303 -13.85 18.25 23.17
CA LEU A 303 -15.01 17.38 23.33
C LEU A 303 -15.51 17.36 24.78
N GLN A 304 -14.62 17.36 25.76
CA GLN A 304 -15.00 17.45 27.18
C GLN A 304 -15.66 18.79 27.51
N ALA A 305 -15.22 19.89 26.90
CA ALA A 305 -15.88 21.19 27.04
C ALA A 305 -17.29 21.17 26.44
N LEU A 306 -17.45 20.62 25.23
CA LEU A 306 -18.75 20.52 24.55
C LEU A 306 -19.73 19.58 25.27
N ALA A 307 -19.24 18.47 25.84
CA ALA A 307 -20.06 17.52 26.59
C ALA A 307 -20.62 18.13 27.89
N ARG A 308 -19.94 19.12 28.48
CA ARG A 308 -20.38 19.83 29.69
C ARG A 308 -21.42 20.91 29.40
N ALA A 309 -21.21 21.66 28.32
CA ALA A 309 -22.11 22.72 27.90
C ALA A 309 -21.96 22.97 26.40
N PRO A 310 -23.07 23.17 25.66
CA PRO A 310 -23.01 23.59 24.26
C PRO A 310 -22.18 24.87 24.11
N ASP A 311 -21.28 24.87 23.11
CA ASP A 311 -20.45 26.03 22.84
C ASP A 311 -20.23 26.26 21.35
N CYS A 312 -20.77 27.37 20.85
CA CYS A 312 -20.72 27.68 19.44
C CYS A 312 -19.30 27.96 18.92
N VAL A 313 -18.38 28.46 19.75
CA VAL A 313 -17.01 28.80 19.34
C VAL A 313 -16.16 27.55 19.24
N ILE A 314 -16.15 26.73 20.29
CA ILE A 314 -15.41 25.46 20.32
C ILE A 314 -15.98 24.50 19.27
N GLY A 315 -17.30 24.33 19.21
CA GLY A 315 -17.95 23.41 18.30
C GLY A 315 -17.76 23.79 16.83
N THR A 316 -17.92 25.07 16.48
CA THR A 316 -17.69 25.53 15.09
C THR A 316 -16.22 25.41 14.70
N GLY A 317 -15.30 25.72 15.62
CA GLY A 317 -13.87 25.57 15.37
C GLY A 317 -13.46 24.11 15.19
N LEU A 318 -14.05 23.20 15.96
CA LEU A 318 -13.84 21.76 15.81
C LEU A 318 -14.45 21.24 14.51
N TYR A 319 -15.66 21.68 14.14
CA TYR A 319 -16.31 21.34 12.88
C TYR A 319 -15.45 21.75 11.68
N HIS A 320 -14.97 23.00 11.64
CA HIS A 320 -14.03 23.45 10.62
C HIS A 320 -12.76 22.60 10.59
N SER A 321 -12.18 22.28 11.77
CA SER A 321 -10.99 21.45 11.85
C SER A 321 -11.19 20.04 11.28
N LEU A 322 -12.35 19.44 11.54
CA LEU A 322 -12.69 18.10 11.04
C LEU A 322 -13.00 18.10 9.53
N ILE A 323 -13.59 19.17 8.98
CA ILE A 323 -13.77 19.26 7.51
C ILE A 323 -12.42 19.41 6.80
N VAL A 324 -11.51 20.24 7.31
CA VAL A 324 -10.16 20.35 6.72
C VAL A 324 -9.40 19.03 6.87
N LEU A 325 -9.50 18.35 8.01
CA LEU A 325 -8.93 17.01 8.20
C LEU A 325 -9.52 16.00 7.21
N ASN A 326 -10.83 15.99 7.00
CA ASN A 326 -11.47 15.13 5.98
C ASN A 326 -10.92 15.44 4.58
N GLN A 327 -10.77 16.72 4.22
CA GLN A 327 -10.18 17.12 2.95
C GLN A 327 -8.74 16.63 2.80
N ILE A 328 -7.92 16.68 3.85
CA ILE A 328 -6.57 16.09 3.85
C ILE A 328 -6.61 14.56 3.77
N GLY A 329 -7.55 13.93 4.48
CA GLY A 329 -7.78 12.49 4.42
C GLY A 329 -7.97 12.00 3.00
N ARG A 330 -8.68 12.75 2.15
CA ARG A 330 -8.93 12.40 0.74
C ARG A 330 -7.71 12.46 -0.19
N ILE A 331 -6.56 12.98 0.25
CA ILE A 331 -5.28 12.88 -0.50
C ILE A 331 -4.24 12.01 0.20
N VAL A 332 -4.58 11.48 1.37
CA VAL A 332 -3.69 10.69 2.22
C VAL A 332 -4.16 9.22 2.26
N VAL A 333 -5.45 8.98 2.36
CA VAL A 333 -6.09 7.66 2.49
C VAL A 333 -6.98 7.42 1.29
N GLN A 334 -6.81 6.29 0.62
CA GLN A 334 -7.62 5.94 -0.54
C GLN A 334 -9.09 5.75 -0.15
N GLN A 335 -9.96 6.50 -0.82
CA GLN A 335 -11.40 6.50 -0.52
C GLN A 335 -12.07 5.23 -1.08
N ALA A 336 -13.15 4.77 -0.44
CA ALA A 336 -13.82 3.53 -0.85
C ALA A 336 -14.50 3.60 -2.23
N ASP A 337 -14.80 4.82 -2.69
CA ASP A 337 -15.39 5.16 -3.97
C ASP A 337 -14.34 5.41 -5.08
N GLU A 338 -13.05 5.25 -4.78
CA GLU A 338 -11.95 5.40 -5.72
C GLU A 338 -11.28 4.04 -5.97
N ARG A 339 -11.64 3.42 -7.10
CA ARG A 339 -11.26 2.03 -7.42
C ARG A 339 -10.26 1.92 -8.54
N GLY A 340 -9.44 0.88 -8.50
CA GLY A 340 -8.46 0.56 -9.53
C GLY A 340 -7.05 1.05 -9.19
N PHE A 341 -6.05 0.42 -9.83
CA PHE A 341 -4.64 0.74 -9.59
C PHE A 341 -4.32 2.20 -9.94
N ASP A 342 -4.90 2.75 -11.00
CA ASP A 342 -4.69 4.15 -11.40
C ASP A 342 -5.15 5.13 -10.31
N GLN A 343 -6.23 4.82 -9.56
CA GLN A 343 -6.65 5.64 -8.42
C GLN A 343 -5.68 5.51 -7.26
N PHE A 344 -5.26 4.29 -6.90
CA PHE A 344 -4.22 4.05 -5.90
C PHE A 344 -2.92 4.82 -6.24
N GLN A 345 -2.49 4.78 -7.50
CA GLN A 345 -1.24 5.39 -7.93
C GLN A 345 -1.22 6.90 -7.70
N LYS A 346 -2.36 7.60 -7.77
CA LYS A 346 -2.45 9.04 -7.44
C LYS A 346 -1.97 9.36 -6.03
N TYR A 347 -2.27 8.50 -5.05
CA TYR A 347 -1.83 8.66 -3.66
C TYR A 347 -0.31 8.56 -3.50
N THR A 348 0.34 7.77 -4.36
CA THR A 348 1.80 7.67 -4.41
C THR A 348 2.46 8.88 -5.08
N PHE A 349 1.70 9.67 -5.84
CA PHE A 349 2.18 10.81 -6.63
C PHE A 349 2.00 12.18 -5.99
N VAL A 350 1.16 12.32 -4.96
CA VAL A 350 0.84 13.63 -4.34
C VAL A 350 1.79 14.03 -3.20
N GLY A 351 2.83 13.24 -2.90
CA GLY A 351 3.93 13.64 -2.02
C GLY A 351 3.56 13.90 -0.55
N THR A 352 2.35 13.49 -0.13
CA THR A 352 1.76 13.83 1.19
C THR A 352 2.54 13.30 2.39
N ARG A 353 3.43 12.33 2.18
CA ARG A 353 4.18 11.64 3.23
C ARG A 353 5.68 11.93 3.24
N TRP A 354 6.20 12.65 2.25
CA TRP A 354 7.64 12.80 2.01
C TRP A 354 8.42 13.27 3.25
N GLY A 355 7.93 14.27 3.98
CA GLY A 355 8.65 14.82 5.13
C GLY A 355 8.62 13.96 6.40
N ILE A 356 7.57 13.16 6.64
CA ILE A 356 7.46 12.35 7.86
C ILE A 356 8.06 10.95 7.67
N GLU A 357 8.02 10.42 6.45
CA GLU A 357 8.44 9.05 6.15
C GLU A 357 9.93 8.89 5.84
N GLU A 358 10.69 9.99 5.83
CA GLU A 358 12.15 9.97 5.78
C GLU A 358 12.78 9.20 6.96
N ARG A 359 12.05 9.05 8.07
CA ARG A 359 12.45 8.27 9.26
C ARG A 359 11.46 7.14 9.53
N TYR A 360 11.95 6.05 10.10
CA TYR A 360 11.24 4.77 10.21
C TYR A 360 10.91 4.37 11.66
N GLU A 361 11.55 4.96 12.67
CA GLU A 361 11.40 4.53 14.08
C GLU A 361 9.92 4.53 14.53
N MET A 362 9.24 5.66 14.34
CA MET A 362 7.83 5.80 14.70
C MET A 362 6.92 4.87 13.88
N ARG A 363 7.30 4.58 12.64
CA ARG A 363 6.55 3.69 11.75
C ARG A 363 6.63 2.25 12.25
N PHE A 364 7.79 1.80 12.74
CA PHE A 364 7.89 0.48 13.39
C PHE A 364 7.05 0.36 14.66
N ARG A 365 6.91 1.44 15.45
CA ARG A 365 6.00 1.48 16.61
C ARG A 365 4.54 1.37 16.17
N GLN A 366 4.12 2.20 15.21
CA GLN A 366 2.76 2.20 14.65
C GLN A 366 2.37 0.81 14.11
N LEU A 367 3.25 0.18 13.33
CA LEU A 367 3.03 -1.17 12.75
C LEU A 367 2.85 -2.26 13.82
N ASN A 368 3.47 -2.11 14.98
CA ASN A 368 3.32 -3.04 16.11
C ASN A 368 2.15 -2.68 17.04
N GLY A 369 1.49 -1.54 16.80
CA GLY A 369 0.39 -1.05 17.61
C GLY A 369 0.85 -0.33 18.87
N ARG A 370 0.87 -1.04 20.00
CA ARG A 370 1.11 -0.45 21.33
C ARG A 370 2.23 -1.15 22.08
N ALA A 371 2.87 -0.44 23.01
CA ALA A 371 3.86 -1.00 23.92
C ALA A 371 3.32 -2.26 24.63
N PRO A 372 4.14 -3.34 24.76
CA PRO A 372 5.58 -3.41 24.46
C PRO A 372 5.93 -3.63 22.97
N PHE A 373 4.98 -3.45 22.05
CA PHE A 373 5.14 -3.57 20.59
C PHE A 373 5.44 -5.00 20.13
N ASP A 374 4.71 -5.98 20.68
CA ASP A 374 4.97 -7.42 20.51
C ASP A 374 4.09 -8.11 19.47
N THR A 375 3.36 -7.33 18.66
CA THR A 375 2.46 -7.83 17.61
C THR A 375 3.22 -8.59 16.52
N LEU A 376 4.33 -8.04 16.01
CA LEU A 376 5.06 -8.64 14.88
C LEU A 376 6.19 -9.55 15.36
N ALA A 377 6.22 -10.78 14.83
CA ALA A 377 7.33 -11.72 14.96
C ALA A 377 8.32 -11.62 13.79
N HIS A 378 7.87 -11.11 12.64
CA HIS A 378 8.73 -10.88 11.48
C HIS A 378 8.21 -9.70 10.67
N LEU A 379 9.12 -8.91 10.13
CA LEU A 379 8.81 -7.79 9.24
C LEU A 379 9.70 -7.81 8.00
N GLU A 380 9.07 -7.86 6.82
CA GLU A 380 9.71 -7.64 5.53
C GLU A 380 9.42 -6.23 5.01
N GLY A 381 10.41 -5.33 5.11
CA GLY A 381 10.30 -3.98 4.60
C GLY A 381 10.73 -3.88 3.13
N ARG A 382 9.83 -3.46 2.24
CA ARG A 382 10.16 -3.20 0.84
C ARG A 382 10.77 -1.83 0.65
N PHE A 383 11.90 -1.78 -0.05
CA PHE A 383 12.59 -0.55 -0.43
C PHE A 383 12.96 -0.57 -1.91
N ALA A 384 12.89 0.59 -2.57
CA ALA A 384 13.33 0.71 -3.95
C ALA A 384 14.84 1.00 -4.04
N PRO A 385 15.65 0.13 -4.65
CA PRO A 385 17.07 0.42 -4.91
C PRO A 385 17.24 1.72 -5.70
N LYS A 386 18.29 2.48 -5.40
CA LYS A 386 18.65 3.68 -6.16
C LYS A 386 19.51 3.30 -7.36
N ASP A 387 19.65 4.24 -8.29
CA ASP A 387 20.43 4.03 -9.52
C ASP A 387 21.94 3.92 -9.25
N ASP A 388 22.39 4.27 -8.04
CA ASP A 388 23.76 4.12 -7.56
C ASP A 388 23.86 3.40 -6.20
N VAL A 389 25.05 2.85 -5.95
CA VAL A 389 25.36 2.08 -4.73
C VAL A 389 25.31 2.94 -3.48
N ALA A 390 25.76 4.21 -3.57
CA ALA A 390 25.85 5.08 -2.40
C ALA A 390 24.46 5.49 -1.92
N GLY A 391 23.55 5.84 -2.83
CA GLY A 391 22.15 6.13 -2.54
C GLY A 391 21.42 4.93 -1.94
N THR A 392 21.63 3.73 -2.50
CA THR A 392 21.04 2.48 -1.96
C THR A 392 21.56 2.18 -0.55
N ARG A 393 22.87 2.31 -0.34
CA ARG A 393 23.50 2.13 0.98
C ARG A 393 22.99 3.14 2.01
N ALA A 394 22.85 4.41 1.64
CA ALA A 394 22.35 5.45 2.52
C ALA A 394 20.91 5.15 2.98
N LEU A 395 20.04 4.75 2.04
CA LEU A 395 18.67 4.35 2.34
C LEU A 395 18.61 3.18 3.34
N ILE A 396 19.33 2.10 3.06
CA ILE A 396 19.36 0.93 3.96
C ILE A 396 19.95 1.30 5.33
N THR A 397 20.97 2.16 5.38
CA THR A 397 21.53 2.66 6.64
C THR A 397 20.46 3.34 7.49
N THR A 398 19.69 4.26 6.91
CA THR A 398 18.62 4.97 7.62
C THR A 398 17.57 4.01 8.15
N ILE A 399 17.14 3.03 7.34
CA ILE A 399 16.14 2.03 7.76
C ILE A 399 16.68 1.20 8.94
N VAL A 400 17.92 0.73 8.86
CA VAL A 400 18.53 -0.13 9.89
C VAL A 400 18.76 0.63 11.19
N ASP A 401 19.32 1.84 11.12
CA ASP A 401 19.58 2.66 12.31
C ASP A 401 18.27 3.00 13.04
N ASP A 402 17.19 3.27 12.30
CA ASP A 402 15.87 3.54 12.89
C ASP A 402 15.17 2.30 13.43
N TYR A 403 15.39 1.13 12.82
CA TYR A 403 14.92 -0.13 13.39
C TYR A 403 15.66 -0.44 14.70
N LEU A 404 16.97 -0.21 14.75
CA LEU A 404 17.75 -0.35 15.99
C LEU A 404 17.28 0.64 17.07
N ALA A 405 17.00 1.90 16.69
CA ALA A 405 16.44 2.89 17.59
C ALA A 405 15.07 2.45 18.15
N PHE A 406 14.18 1.93 17.29
CA PHE A 406 12.90 1.33 17.70
C PHE A 406 13.10 0.20 18.72
N ARG A 407 14.05 -0.71 18.48
CA ARG A 407 14.39 -1.79 19.43
C ARG A 407 15.05 -1.28 20.71
N GLY A 408 15.37 0.01 20.82
CA GLY A 408 16.15 0.58 21.93
C GLY A 408 17.62 0.14 21.92
N CYS A 409 18.11 -0.36 20.79
CA CYS A 409 19.47 -0.86 20.62
C CYS A 409 20.46 0.30 20.39
N ARG A 410 21.63 0.24 21.04
CA ARG A 410 22.68 1.25 20.92
C ARG A 410 23.79 0.90 19.93
N HIS A 411 23.68 -0.22 19.24
CA HIS A 411 24.58 -0.57 18.14
C HIS A 411 24.42 0.48 17.04
N GLY A 412 25.51 1.17 16.68
CA GLY A 412 25.51 2.06 15.53
C GLY A 412 26.10 1.35 14.34
N THR A 413 25.41 1.36 13.19
CA THR A 413 25.89 0.62 12.01
C THR A 413 26.92 1.38 11.18
N ARG A 414 27.25 2.65 11.50
CA ARG A 414 28.23 3.50 10.77
C ARG A 414 28.21 3.24 9.25
N ASN A 415 27.07 3.48 8.59
CA ASN A 415 26.90 3.24 7.16
C ASN A 415 27.04 1.75 6.79
N LEU A 416 26.36 0.91 7.58
CA LEU A 416 26.31 -0.56 7.49
C LEU A 416 27.65 -1.28 7.71
N ALA A 417 28.67 -0.63 8.27
CA ALA A 417 29.96 -1.25 8.57
C ALA A 417 29.88 -2.21 9.77
N GLY A 418 30.64 -3.31 9.70
CA GLY A 418 30.76 -4.30 10.77
C GLY A 418 29.81 -5.50 10.63
N GLU A 419 29.65 -6.23 11.73
CA GLU A 419 28.73 -7.37 11.83
C GLU A 419 27.29 -6.92 12.09
N PRO A 420 26.29 -7.67 11.59
CA PRO A 420 24.89 -7.43 11.94
C PRO A 420 24.69 -7.60 13.46
N PRO A 421 24.17 -6.58 14.17
CA PRO A 421 23.80 -6.72 15.57
C PRO A 421 22.81 -7.89 15.78
N PRO A 422 22.96 -8.72 16.84
CA PRO A 422 22.10 -9.88 17.06
C PRO A 422 20.60 -9.56 17.05
N CYS A 423 20.20 -8.39 17.57
CA CYS A 423 18.80 -7.97 17.58
C CYS A 423 18.18 -7.70 16.20
N LEU A 424 18.99 -7.45 15.17
CA LEU A 424 18.50 -7.38 13.79
C LEU A 424 18.11 -8.76 13.24
N LEU A 425 18.75 -9.80 13.77
CA LEU A 425 18.59 -11.19 13.33
C LEU A 425 17.58 -11.95 14.19
N GLY A 426 16.77 -11.25 14.99
CA GLY A 426 15.85 -11.89 15.94
C GLY A 426 16.56 -12.62 17.08
N ARG A 427 17.74 -12.16 17.49
CA ARG A 427 18.48 -12.76 18.62
C ARG A 427 18.61 -11.80 19.80
N PRO A 428 18.73 -12.33 21.03
CA PRO A 428 19.06 -11.53 22.19
C PRO A 428 20.36 -10.75 21.98
N CYS A 429 20.35 -9.46 22.33
CA CYS A 429 21.52 -8.60 22.22
C CYS A 429 22.14 -8.46 23.62
N HIS A 430 23.21 -9.20 23.90
CA HIS A 430 23.90 -9.20 25.21
C HIS A 430 25.24 -8.45 25.21
N ASP A 431 25.65 -7.92 24.05
CA ASP A 431 26.97 -7.32 23.82
C ASP A 431 26.97 -5.82 24.19
N PRO A 432 28.03 -5.28 24.84
CA PRO A 432 28.13 -3.85 25.12
C PRO A 432 28.26 -2.91 23.94
N GLY A 433 28.41 -3.43 22.73
CA GLY A 433 28.53 -2.60 21.54
C GLY A 433 29.83 -1.78 21.53
N PRO A 434 30.20 -1.20 20.38
CA PRO A 434 31.51 -0.56 20.19
C PRO A 434 31.64 0.84 20.83
N ARG A 435 30.66 1.31 21.60
CA ARG A 435 30.76 2.55 22.39
C ARG A 435 31.03 2.20 23.84
N ALA A 436 32.22 2.59 24.31
CA ALA A 436 32.74 2.36 25.65
C ALA A 436 31.66 2.38 26.77
N GLY A 437 31.46 1.23 27.41
CA GLY A 437 31.15 1.16 28.84
C GLY A 437 29.70 1.01 29.27
N ARG A 438 28.70 0.73 28.41
CA ARG A 438 27.36 0.32 28.87
C ARG A 438 26.82 -0.85 28.08
N SER A 439 26.66 -1.98 28.75
CA SER A 439 26.20 -3.21 28.14
C SER A 439 24.74 -3.11 27.68
N CYS A 440 24.34 -3.82 26.61
CA CYS A 440 22.92 -4.13 26.40
C CYS A 440 22.34 -5.02 27.54
N GLN A 441 23.16 -5.44 28.52
CA GLN A 441 22.76 -6.29 29.63
C GLN A 441 21.95 -5.55 30.70
N GLU A 442 22.00 -4.21 30.77
CA GLU A 442 21.20 -3.43 31.74
C GLU A 442 19.79 -3.05 31.24
N ALA A 443 19.46 -3.30 29.96
CA ALA A 443 18.08 -3.25 29.49
C ALA A 443 17.91 -4.10 28.22
N PRO A 444 17.06 -5.16 28.21
CA PRO A 444 16.69 -5.84 26.97
C PRO A 444 16.15 -4.85 25.93
N PRO A 445 16.01 -5.20 24.63
CA PRO A 445 15.31 -4.34 23.69
C PRO A 445 13.99 -3.88 24.32
N ARG A 446 13.87 -2.56 24.53
CA ARG A 446 12.81 -1.97 25.37
C ARG A 446 11.44 -2.04 24.71
N ALA A 447 11.42 -2.38 23.41
CA ALA A 447 10.28 -2.43 22.54
C ALA A 447 10.49 -3.53 21.49
N GLY A 448 9.39 -4.13 21.04
CA GLY A 448 9.39 -5.21 20.07
C GLY A 448 9.29 -6.59 20.72
N ARG A 449 8.63 -7.53 20.05
CA ARG A 449 8.61 -8.95 20.44
C ARG A 449 10.04 -9.50 20.61
N PRO A 450 10.33 -10.26 21.69
CA PRO A 450 11.56 -11.03 21.79
C PRO A 450 11.71 -11.99 20.61
N GLY A 451 12.86 -11.96 19.97
CA GLY A 451 13.11 -12.79 18.78
C GLY A 451 12.50 -12.30 17.48
N ALA A 452 11.93 -11.07 17.43
CA ALA A 452 11.38 -10.55 16.18
C ALA A 452 12.49 -10.37 15.12
N GLU A 453 12.24 -10.93 13.94
CA GLU A 453 13.14 -10.89 12.80
C GLU A 453 12.81 -9.68 11.92
N PHE A 454 13.84 -9.11 11.27
CA PHE A 454 13.68 -8.02 10.30
C PHE A 454 14.43 -8.35 9.03
N SER A 455 13.80 -8.12 7.88
CA SER A 455 14.42 -8.31 6.57
C SER A 455 13.94 -7.27 5.59
N LEU A 456 14.72 -7.08 4.53
CA LEU A 456 14.50 -6.13 3.47
C LEU A 456 14.31 -6.86 2.15
N VAL A 457 13.38 -6.33 1.35
CA VAL A 457 13.07 -6.81 0.01
C VAL A 457 13.36 -5.69 -0.99
N ALA A 458 14.27 -5.94 -1.92
CA ALA A 458 14.63 -4.99 -2.95
C ALA A 458 13.53 -4.94 -4.02
N HIS A 459 12.82 -3.82 -4.11
CA HIS A 459 11.58 -3.66 -4.84
C HIS A 459 11.77 -2.83 -6.12
N PHE A 460 11.87 -3.49 -7.26
CA PHE A 460 12.08 -2.89 -8.58
C PHE A 460 10.78 -2.30 -9.15
N ILE A 461 10.84 -1.11 -9.73
CA ILE A 461 9.65 -0.38 -10.18
C ILE A 461 9.38 -0.62 -11.68
N LYS A 462 8.18 -1.12 -12.01
CA LYS A 462 7.67 -1.23 -13.39
C LYS A 462 7.50 0.15 -14.01
N LYS A 463 8.01 0.32 -15.24
CA LYS A 463 7.97 1.60 -15.97
C LYS A 463 7.47 1.37 -17.40
N PRO A 464 6.67 2.29 -17.95
CA PRO A 464 6.19 2.14 -19.32
C PRO A 464 7.36 2.22 -20.31
N PRO A 465 7.27 1.53 -21.46
CA PRO A 465 8.30 1.59 -22.49
C PRO A 465 8.44 2.98 -23.09
N ARG A 466 9.67 3.32 -23.51
CA ARG A 466 9.95 4.55 -24.27
C ARG A 466 10.18 4.22 -25.75
N PRO A 467 9.23 4.54 -26.64
CA PRO A 467 9.26 4.05 -28.03
C PRO A 467 10.50 4.48 -28.83
N ALA A 468 10.99 5.70 -28.62
CA ALA A 468 12.20 6.20 -29.29
C ALA A 468 13.45 5.40 -28.88
N SER A 469 13.60 5.16 -27.57
CA SER A 469 14.66 4.34 -26.98
C SER A 469 14.64 2.90 -27.51
N ASP A 470 13.46 2.28 -27.52
CA ASP A 470 13.30 0.89 -27.97
C ASP A 470 13.62 0.72 -29.45
N ARG A 471 13.17 1.68 -30.29
CA ARG A 471 13.50 1.71 -31.72
C ARG A 471 15.00 1.86 -31.94
N ALA A 472 15.64 2.79 -31.23
CA ALA A 472 17.08 3.05 -31.37
C ALA A 472 17.94 1.84 -30.99
N ARG A 473 17.51 1.06 -29.99
CA ARG A 473 18.25 -0.13 -29.53
C ARG A 473 17.82 -1.43 -30.22
N GLY A 474 16.65 -1.44 -30.86
CA GLY A 474 16.03 -2.62 -31.45
C GLY A 474 15.65 -3.65 -30.39
N CYS A 475 15.17 -3.18 -29.22
CA CYS A 475 14.85 -4.00 -28.07
C CYS A 475 13.71 -3.34 -27.29
N ARG A 476 12.69 -4.12 -26.92
CA ARG A 476 11.57 -3.62 -26.13
C ARG A 476 11.95 -3.41 -24.66
N ASP A 477 11.33 -2.41 -24.05
CA ASP A 477 11.52 -2.06 -22.65
C ASP A 477 12.98 -1.76 -22.32
N SER A 478 13.72 -1.24 -23.30
CA SER A 478 15.18 -1.17 -23.26
C SER A 478 15.70 -0.26 -22.14
N ASP A 479 15.03 0.87 -21.89
CA ASP A 479 15.37 1.76 -20.77
C ASP A 479 15.10 1.10 -19.42
N LEU A 480 14.01 0.33 -19.30
CA LEU A 480 13.71 -0.41 -18.07
C LEU A 480 14.75 -1.51 -17.84
N ARG A 481 15.07 -2.31 -18.85
CA ARG A 481 16.09 -3.37 -18.76
C ARG A 481 17.46 -2.83 -18.33
N LEU A 482 17.88 -1.69 -18.90
CA LEU A 482 19.14 -1.04 -18.51
C LEU A 482 19.12 -0.56 -17.06
N ALA A 483 18.02 0.06 -16.61
CA ALA A 483 17.87 0.50 -15.23
C ALA A 483 17.89 -0.69 -14.24
N LEU A 484 17.18 -1.77 -14.56
CA LEU A 484 17.15 -3.00 -13.76
C LEU A 484 18.54 -3.63 -13.67
N GLN A 485 19.27 -3.71 -14.79
CA GLN A 485 20.65 -4.20 -14.79
C GLN A 485 21.57 -3.33 -13.92
N ALA A 486 21.48 -2.01 -14.01
CA ALA A 486 22.27 -1.09 -13.20
C ALA A 486 21.98 -1.26 -11.70
N GLN A 487 20.70 -1.27 -11.32
CA GLN A 487 20.26 -1.42 -9.93
C GLN A 487 20.64 -2.79 -9.36
N ALA A 488 20.44 -3.88 -10.11
CA ALA A 488 20.81 -5.23 -9.67
C ALA A 488 22.34 -5.41 -9.54
N ARG A 489 23.14 -4.82 -10.45
CA ARG A 489 24.61 -4.78 -10.31
C ARG A 489 25.04 -3.95 -9.10
N GLY A 490 24.41 -2.80 -8.88
CA GLY A 490 24.68 -1.96 -7.71
C GLY A 490 24.36 -2.68 -6.39
N LEU A 491 23.23 -3.39 -6.34
CA LEU A 491 22.85 -4.22 -5.20
C LEU A 491 23.87 -5.34 -4.97
N LYS A 492 24.29 -6.05 -6.02
CA LYS A 492 25.33 -7.08 -5.92
C LYS A 492 26.62 -6.53 -5.29
N ILE A 493 27.13 -5.40 -5.78
CA ILE A 493 28.34 -4.75 -5.25
C ILE A 493 28.17 -4.42 -3.75
N LEU A 494 27.01 -3.89 -3.37
CA LEU A 494 26.71 -3.57 -1.97
C LEU A 494 26.73 -4.82 -1.09
N LEU A 495 26.04 -5.90 -1.49
CA LEU A 495 25.95 -7.13 -0.70
C LEU A 495 27.30 -7.87 -0.62
N GLU A 496 28.14 -7.77 -1.67
CA GLU A 496 29.50 -8.32 -1.67
C GLU A 496 30.39 -7.60 -0.64
N GLY A 497 30.26 -6.28 -0.51
CA GLY A 497 31.07 -5.47 0.41
C GLY A 497 30.50 -5.24 1.80
N ASN A 498 29.27 -5.70 2.10
CA ASN A 498 28.57 -5.32 3.33
C ASN A 498 27.82 -6.48 4.00
N ARG A 499 28.28 -6.88 5.20
CA ARG A 499 27.71 -8.01 5.96
C ARG A 499 26.31 -7.72 6.48
N ILE A 500 26.05 -6.49 6.97
CA ILE A 500 24.73 -6.10 7.47
C ILE A 500 23.69 -6.12 6.33
N ALA A 501 24.00 -5.50 5.19
CA ALA A 501 23.12 -5.51 4.03
C ALA A 501 22.87 -6.94 3.52
N ARG A 502 23.90 -7.79 3.46
CA ARG A 502 23.75 -9.21 3.07
C ARG A 502 22.87 -10.01 4.03
N ALA A 503 22.97 -9.74 5.32
CA ALA A 503 22.16 -10.38 6.35
C ALA A 503 20.67 -9.99 6.25
N LEU A 504 20.38 -8.75 5.84
CA LEU A 504 19.02 -8.21 5.85
C LEU A 504 18.32 -8.22 4.49
N VAL A 505 19.02 -8.00 3.38
CA VAL A 505 18.42 -8.01 2.04
C VAL A 505 18.28 -9.47 1.59
N ARG A 506 17.08 -10.02 1.78
CA ARG A 506 16.79 -11.45 1.63
C ARG A 506 15.75 -11.75 0.56
N GLY A 507 15.08 -10.73 0.06
CA GLY A 507 14.13 -10.83 -1.05
C GLY A 507 14.42 -9.87 -2.18
N ILE A 508 14.00 -10.25 -3.38
CA ILE A 508 13.78 -9.35 -4.51
C ILE A 508 12.29 -9.33 -4.86
N ASP A 509 11.83 -8.20 -5.39
CA ASP A 509 10.45 -7.99 -5.80
C ASP A 509 10.39 -7.02 -6.97
N ALA A 510 9.27 -7.02 -7.71
CA ALA A 510 8.93 -5.94 -8.60
C ALA A 510 7.43 -5.65 -8.60
N ALA A 511 7.08 -4.36 -8.55
CA ALA A 511 5.70 -3.89 -8.57
C ALA A 511 5.56 -2.49 -9.21
N ALA A 512 4.56 -1.72 -8.79
CA ALA A 512 3.90 -0.66 -9.52
C ALA A 512 2.98 -1.20 -10.63
N ASN A 513 2.39 -0.30 -11.42
CA ASN A 513 1.33 -0.60 -12.37
C ASN A 513 1.70 -1.79 -13.28
N GLU A 514 0.89 -2.86 -13.23
CA GLU A 514 1.16 -4.09 -13.98
C GLU A 514 1.07 -3.89 -15.50
N PHE A 515 0.35 -2.87 -15.97
CA PHE A 515 0.28 -2.54 -17.40
C PHE A 515 1.57 -1.90 -17.95
N HIS A 516 2.48 -1.46 -17.09
CA HIS A 516 3.71 -0.82 -17.53
C HIS A 516 4.74 -1.81 -18.05
N ALA A 517 4.87 -2.98 -17.43
CA ALA A 517 5.86 -3.97 -17.84
C ALA A 517 5.47 -5.40 -17.43
N PRO A 518 5.60 -6.39 -18.33
CA PRO A 518 5.41 -7.80 -17.99
C PRO A 518 6.59 -8.35 -17.17
N PRO A 519 6.58 -9.64 -16.77
CA PRO A 519 7.72 -10.25 -16.07
C PRO A 519 9.02 -10.34 -16.89
N GLU A 520 8.93 -10.46 -18.23
CA GLU A 520 10.06 -10.68 -19.14
C GLU A 520 11.28 -9.74 -18.91
N PRO A 521 11.12 -8.40 -18.83
CA PRO A 521 12.24 -7.48 -18.59
C PRO A 521 13.01 -7.70 -17.28
N PHE A 522 12.39 -8.33 -16.29
CA PHE A 522 12.95 -8.51 -14.95
C PHE A 522 13.76 -9.79 -14.79
N ALA A 523 13.59 -10.77 -15.68
CA ALA A 523 14.23 -12.08 -15.57
C ALA A 523 15.77 -12.02 -15.41
N PRO A 524 16.52 -11.20 -16.19
CA PRO A 524 17.97 -11.11 -16.02
C PRO A 524 18.38 -10.49 -14.67
N ALA A 525 17.65 -9.46 -14.22
CA ALA A 525 17.91 -8.82 -12.93
C ALA A 525 17.65 -9.76 -11.75
N PHE A 526 16.60 -10.58 -11.83
CA PHE A 526 16.29 -11.61 -10.83
C PHE A 526 17.36 -12.69 -10.78
N ARG A 527 17.86 -13.16 -11.92
CA ARG A 527 19.00 -14.09 -11.98
C ARG A 527 20.27 -13.48 -11.37
N LEU A 528 20.58 -12.23 -11.69
CA LEU A 528 21.74 -11.53 -11.16
C LEU A 528 21.65 -11.35 -9.63
N ALA A 529 20.48 -10.99 -9.12
CA ALA A 529 20.23 -10.86 -7.69
C ALA A 529 20.39 -12.19 -6.94
N ARG A 530 19.91 -13.31 -7.50
CA ARG A 530 20.16 -14.65 -6.93
C ARG A 530 21.64 -15.01 -6.95
N ALA A 531 22.36 -14.69 -8.03
CA ALA A 531 23.81 -14.87 -8.11
C ALA A 531 24.56 -14.01 -7.08
N ALA A 532 23.99 -12.86 -6.67
CA ALA A 532 24.51 -12.02 -5.59
C ALA A 532 24.22 -12.57 -4.18
N GLY A 533 23.53 -13.70 -4.06
CA GLY A 533 23.24 -14.35 -2.78
C GLY A 533 21.91 -13.95 -2.13
N ILE A 534 21.02 -13.26 -2.85
CA ILE A 534 19.64 -13.03 -2.40
C ILE A 534 18.85 -14.32 -2.62
N PRO A 535 18.38 -15.01 -1.56
CA PRO A 535 17.87 -16.38 -1.66
C PRO A 535 16.45 -16.49 -2.19
N ARG A 536 15.64 -15.42 -2.08
CA ARG A 536 14.19 -15.48 -2.31
C ARG A 536 13.71 -14.38 -3.22
N ALA A 537 12.58 -14.63 -3.86
CA ALA A 537 11.90 -13.68 -4.73
C ALA A 537 10.40 -13.62 -4.44
N THR A 538 9.82 -12.46 -4.65
CA THR A 538 8.40 -12.26 -4.88
C THR A 538 8.22 -11.40 -6.14
N PHE A 539 7.02 -11.32 -6.69
CA PHE A 539 6.73 -10.50 -7.86
C PHE A 539 5.22 -10.21 -7.92
N HIS A 540 4.83 -8.97 -8.18
CA HIS A 540 3.42 -8.61 -8.33
C HIS A 540 2.94 -9.02 -9.71
N ALA A 541 2.00 -9.95 -9.76
CA ALA A 541 1.38 -10.39 -10.99
C ALA A 541 -0.07 -10.78 -10.77
N GLY A 542 -0.92 -10.40 -11.73
CA GLY A 542 -2.33 -10.76 -11.73
C GLY A 542 -3.16 -9.98 -10.73
N GLU A 543 -2.71 -8.83 -10.24
CA GLU A 543 -3.50 -7.91 -9.43
C GLU A 543 -4.46 -7.06 -10.28
N ASP A 544 -3.92 -6.42 -11.32
CA ASP A 544 -4.63 -5.55 -12.25
C ASP A 544 -4.45 -6.05 -13.69
N PHE A 545 -5.56 -6.24 -14.41
CA PHE A 545 -5.57 -6.88 -15.72
C PHE A 545 -6.80 -6.46 -16.55
N ARG A 546 -6.62 -6.38 -17.88
CA ARG A 546 -7.70 -6.01 -18.81
C ARG A 546 -8.66 -7.15 -19.13
N HIS A 547 -8.15 -8.38 -19.15
CA HIS A 547 -8.92 -9.61 -19.32
C HIS A 547 -8.40 -10.66 -18.33
N LEU A 548 -9.28 -11.53 -17.82
CA LEU A 548 -8.89 -12.52 -16.80
C LEU A 548 -7.76 -13.44 -17.28
N VAL A 549 -7.81 -13.86 -18.56
CA VAL A 549 -6.71 -14.62 -19.20
C VAL A 549 -5.38 -13.86 -19.15
N SER A 550 -5.38 -12.53 -19.32
CA SER A 550 -4.16 -11.72 -19.23
C SER A 550 -3.55 -11.80 -17.83
N GLY A 551 -4.37 -11.68 -16.79
CA GLY A 551 -3.93 -11.78 -15.39
C GLY A 551 -3.40 -13.19 -15.06
N ILE A 552 -4.11 -14.24 -15.48
CA ILE A 552 -3.67 -15.64 -15.28
C ILE A 552 -2.33 -15.88 -15.99
N ARG A 553 -2.20 -15.43 -17.25
CA ARG A 553 -0.96 -15.54 -18.04
C ARG A 553 0.17 -14.78 -17.36
N ALA A 554 -0.05 -13.56 -16.84
CA ALA A 554 0.98 -12.77 -16.18
C ALA A 554 1.59 -13.52 -14.99
N VAL A 555 0.76 -14.24 -14.20
CA VAL A 555 1.26 -15.08 -13.10
C VAL A 555 2.05 -16.28 -13.63
N ALA A 556 1.57 -16.96 -14.68
CA ALA A 556 2.29 -18.07 -15.30
C ALA A 556 3.66 -17.64 -15.89
N GLU A 557 3.72 -16.44 -16.47
CA GLU A 557 4.94 -15.81 -16.96
C GLU A 557 5.90 -15.47 -15.82
N ALA A 558 5.40 -14.93 -14.70
CA ALA A 558 6.23 -14.65 -13.53
C ALA A 558 6.88 -15.93 -12.98
N LEU A 559 6.09 -17.01 -12.81
CA LEU A 559 6.59 -18.32 -12.37
C LEU A 559 7.71 -18.85 -13.28
N THR A 560 7.53 -18.70 -14.59
CA THR A 560 8.41 -19.31 -15.60
C THR A 560 9.63 -18.46 -15.88
N PHE A 561 9.46 -17.18 -16.21
CA PHE A 561 10.55 -16.30 -16.66
C PHE A 561 11.45 -15.86 -15.53
N LEU A 562 10.87 -15.61 -14.35
CA LEU A 562 11.64 -15.26 -13.16
C LEU A 562 12.13 -16.49 -12.42
N ASP A 563 11.81 -17.69 -12.92
CA ASP A 563 12.15 -18.97 -12.31
C ASP A 563 11.84 -18.95 -10.81
N LEU A 564 10.58 -18.71 -10.44
CA LEU A 564 10.15 -18.71 -9.05
C LEU A 564 10.15 -20.16 -8.52
N ARG A 565 10.73 -20.34 -7.34
CA ARG A 565 11.07 -21.65 -6.74
C ARG A 565 10.43 -21.83 -5.37
N SER A 566 10.68 -22.99 -4.77
CA SER A 566 10.16 -23.31 -3.44
C SER A 566 10.60 -22.27 -2.41
N GLY A 567 9.61 -21.67 -1.73
CA GLY A 567 9.81 -20.60 -0.75
C GLY A 567 9.79 -19.18 -1.33
N ASP A 568 9.70 -19.02 -2.66
CA ASP A 568 9.37 -17.73 -3.31
C ASP A 568 7.86 -17.46 -3.21
N ARG A 569 7.43 -16.26 -3.58
CA ARG A 569 6.03 -15.82 -3.49
C ARG A 569 5.57 -15.08 -4.75
N ILE A 570 4.27 -14.85 -4.86
CA ILE A 570 3.65 -13.95 -5.86
C ILE A 570 2.72 -12.98 -5.12
N GLY A 571 2.86 -11.68 -5.42
CA GLY A 571 2.02 -10.62 -4.89
C GLY A 571 0.61 -10.64 -5.50
N HIS A 572 -0.41 -10.57 -4.64
CA HIS A 572 -1.85 -10.50 -4.92
C HIS A 572 -2.46 -11.71 -5.63
N ALA A 573 -2.00 -12.01 -6.87
CA ALA A 573 -2.51 -13.07 -7.74
C ALA A 573 -4.05 -13.14 -7.84
N THR A 574 -4.72 -11.99 -7.78
CA THR A 574 -6.19 -11.86 -7.85
C THR A 574 -6.76 -12.67 -9.03
N ALA A 575 -6.12 -12.62 -10.19
CA ALA A 575 -6.51 -13.33 -11.39
C ALA A 575 -6.60 -14.86 -11.24
N LEU A 576 -5.85 -15.46 -10.32
CA LEU A 576 -5.91 -16.91 -10.06
C LEU A 576 -7.03 -17.31 -9.10
N GLY A 577 -7.61 -16.35 -8.38
CA GLY A 577 -8.55 -16.66 -7.32
C GLY A 577 -9.90 -15.97 -7.43
N ILE A 578 -10.06 -14.89 -8.21
CA ILE A 578 -11.36 -14.23 -8.39
C ILE A 578 -12.34 -15.15 -9.11
N ALA A 579 -13.58 -15.27 -8.60
CA ALA A 579 -14.61 -16.05 -9.28
C ALA A 579 -14.85 -15.49 -10.71
N PRO A 580 -14.74 -16.29 -11.78
CA PRO A 580 -14.88 -15.77 -13.14
C PRO A 580 -16.21 -15.05 -13.38
N GLU A 581 -17.31 -15.53 -12.79
CA GLU A 581 -18.64 -14.93 -12.86
C GLU A 581 -18.68 -13.55 -12.20
N LEU A 582 -18.05 -13.42 -11.03
CA LEU A 582 -17.92 -12.14 -10.34
C LEU A 582 -17.12 -11.16 -11.19
N TRP A 583 -15.98 -11.60 -11.73
CA TRP A 583 -15.17 -10.76 -12.62
C TRP A 583 -15.96 -10.30 -13.85
N ILE A 584 -16.67 -11.21 -14.54
CA ILE A 584 -17.52 -10.88 -15.70
C ILE A 584 -18.62 -9.88 -15.32
N ALA A 585 -19.23 -10.02 -14.15
CA ALA A 585 -20.29 -9.12 -13.68
C ALA A 585 -19.78 -7.71 -13.33
N ARG A 586 -18.51 -7.59 -12.91
CA ARG A 586 -17.90 -6.33 -12.45
C ARG A 586 -17.11 -5.60 -13.53
N THR A 587 -16.61 -6.33 -14.53
CA THR A 587 -15.83 -5.76 -15.63
C THR A 587 -16.73 -5.23 -16.75
N ALA A 588 -16.14 -4.46 -17.67
CA ALA A 588 -16.82 -4.05 -18.88
C ALA A 588 -17.07 -5.26 -19.79
N ARG A 589 -18.25 -5.32 -20.46
CA ARG A 589 -18.59 -6.40 -21.41
C ARG A 589 -17.51 -6.65 -22.46
N ARG A 590 -16.82 -5.58 -22.85
CA ARG A 590 -15.69 -5.62 -23.77
C ARG A 590 -14.58 -4.69 -23.27
N ALA A 591 -13.34 -5.08 -23.50
CA ALA A 591 -12.15 -4.31 -23.16
C ALA A 591 -11.19 -4.24 -24.35
N TYR A 592 -10.41 -3.16 -24.42
CA TYR A 592 -9.34 -3.02 -25.41
C TYR A 592 -8.03 -3.59 -24.88
N LEU A 593 -7.44 -4.53 -25.60
CA LEU A 593 -6.10 -5.05 -25.34
C LEU A 593 -5.14 -4.59 -26.45
N PRO A 594 -3.85 -4.37 -26.13
CA PRO A 594 -2.80 -4.35 -27.14
C PRO A 594 -2.84 -5.67 -27.95
N ARG A 595 -2.69 -5.58 -29.28
CA ARG A 595 -2.69 -6.74 -30.19
C ARG A 595 -1.74 -7.82 -29.73
N ILE A 596 -0.56 -7.44 -29.24
CA ILE A 596 0.43 -8.40 -28.78
C ILE A 596 -0.02 -9.12 -27.50
N ASP A 597 -0.68 -8.43 -26.58
CA ASP A 597 -1.20 -9.05 -25.36
C ASP A 597 -2.35 -9.99 -25.69
N ALA A 598 -3.23 -9.61 -26.64
CA ALA A 598 -4.30 -10.48 -27.11
C ALA A 598 -3.77 -11.74 -27.81
N LEU A 599 -2.67 -11.62 -28.57
CA LEU A 599 -2.01 -12.78 -29.18
C LEU A 599 -1.38 -13.69 -28.11
N ASP A 600 -0.64 -13.10 -27.17
CA ASP A 600 0.01 -13.84 -26.09
C ASP A 600 -1.05 -14.54 -25.19
N ASP A 601 -2.17 -13.89 -24.90
CA ASP A 601 -3.32 -14.47 -24.17
C ASP A 601 -3.92 -15.66 -24.93
N ALA A 602 -4.14 -15.51 -26.24
CA ALA A 602 -4.73 -16.56 -27.05
C ALA A 602 -3.81 -17.77 -27.18
N VAL A 603 -2.50 -17.56 -27.40
CA VAL A 603 -1.49 -18.63 -27.45
C VAL A 603 -1.40 -19.37 -26.12
N PHE A 604 -1.41 -18.64 -25.00
CA PHE A 604 -1.39 -19.23 -23.66
C PHE A 604 -2.64 -20.09 -23.40
N ALA A 605 -3.83 -19.52 -23.62
CA ALA A 605 -5.09 -20.23 -23.40
C ALA A 605 -5.21 -21.46 -24.32
N TYR A 606 -4.88 -21.30 -25.61
CA TYR A 606 -4.89 -22.38 -26.59
C TYR A 606 -4.05 -23.55 -26.10
N ARG A 607 -2.81 -23.28 -25.67
CA ARG A 607 -1.89 -24.34 -25.26
C ARG A 607 -2.42 -25.12 -24.06
N ARG A 608 -2.90 -24.43 -23.03
CA ARG A 608 -3.41 -25.06 -21.80
C ARG A 608 -4.68 -25.86 -22.04
N LEU A 609 -5.62 -25.33 -22.81
CA LEU A 609 -6.87 -26.02 -23.14
C LEU A 609 -6.63 -27.22 -24.04
N ALA A 610 -5.74 -27.11 -25.03
CA ALA A 610 -5.39 -28.21 -25.93
C ALA A 610 -4.66 -29.35 -25.21
N GLU A 611 -3.81 -29.05 -24.22
CA GLU A 611 -3.13 -30.08 -23.40
C GLU A 611 -4.09 -30.83 -22.47
N HIS A 612 -5.18 -30.19 -22.04
CA HIS A 612 -6.19 -30.80 -21.18
C HIS A 612 -7.20 -31.66 -21.94
N GLY A 613 -7.66 -31.18 -23.11
CA GLY A 613 -8.79 -31.75 -23.86
C GLY A 613 -10.15 -31.29 -23.33
N GLY A 614 -11.25 -31.58 -24.05
CA GLY A 614 -12.61 -31.25 -23.65
C GLY A 614 -13.06 -29.79 -23.92
N TYR A 615 -12.25 -29.04 -24.67
CA TYR A 615 -12.48 -27.65 -25.06
C TYR A 615 -12.20 -27.45 -26.56
N GLU A 616 -12.58 -28.42 -27.40
CA GLU A 616 -12.24 -28.44 -28.83
C GLU A 616 -12.79 -27.22 -29.57
N GLY A 617 -13.97 -26.73 -29.19
CA GLY A 617 -14.58 -25.52 -29.74
C GLY A 617 -13.78 -24.26 -29.43
N GLU A 618 -13.40 -24.06 -28.17
CA GLU A 618 -12.57 -22.94 -27.73
C GLU A 618 -11.18 -23.00 -28.37
N VAL A 619 -10.59 -24.19 -28.47
CA VAL A 619 -9.27 -24.41 -29.10
C VAL A 619 -9.31 -24.02 -30.58
N LEU A 620 -10.35 -24.40 -31.32
CA LEU A 620 -10.52 -24.02 -32.73
C LEU A 620 -10.69 -22.50 -32.89
N MET A 621 -11.54 -21.89 -32.05
CA MET A 621 -11.75 -20.44 -32.04
C MET A 621 -10.46 -19.68 -31.72
N LEU A 622 -9.69 -20.15 -30.74
CA LEU A 622 -8.41 -19.56 -30.38
C LEU A 622 -7.38 -19.73 -31.50
N ALA A 623 -7.36 -20.85 -32.22
CA ALA A 623 -6.48 -21.05 -33.37
C ALA A 623 -6.73 -20.02 -34.49
N ASP A 624 -8.00 -19.79 -34.84
CA ASP A 624 -8.40 -18.78 -35.82
C ASP A 624 -8.02 -17.37 -35.37
N ARG A 625 -8.26 -17.07 -34.08
CA ARG A 625 -7.87 -15.80 -33.48
C ARG A 625 -6.35 -15.60 -33.47
N ILE A 626 -5.57 -16.65 -33.19
CA ILE A 626 -4.11 -16.63 -33.26
C ILE A 626 -3.65 -16.36 -34.69
N ALA A 627 -4.25 -17.01 -35.69
CA ALA A 627 -3.91 -16.80 -37.09
C ALA A 627 -4.11 -15.32 -37.47
N THR A 628 -5.31 -14.78 -37.20
CA THR A 628 -5.66 -13.37 -37.46
C THR A 628 -4.72 -12.39 -36.76
N LEU A 629 -4.46 -12.59 -35.47
CA LEU A 629 -3.62 -11.69 -34.68
C LEU A 629 -2.14 -11.78 -35.09
N SER A 630 -1.65 -12.98 -35.44
CA SER A 630 -0.28 -13.18 -35.90
C SER A 630 -0.05 -12.53 -37.26
N GLU A 631 -0.97 -12.66 -38.20
CA GLU A 631 -0.92 -11.97 -39.49
C GLU A 631 -0.95 -10.45 -39.32
N ALA A 632 -1.79 -9.93 -38.44
CA ALA A 632 -1.82 -8.50 -38.16
C ALA A 632 -0.52 -7.97 -37.50
N LEU A 633 0.19 -8.79 -36.75
CA LEU A 633 1.39 -8.40 -36.00
C LEU A 633 2.68 -8.60 -36.82
N TYR A 634 2.74 -9.68 -37.60
CA TYR A 634 3.92 -10.14 -38.33
C TYR A 634 3.73 -10.12 -39.85
N GLY A 635 2.57 -9.74 -40.39
CA GLY A 635 2.30 -9.76 -41.83
C GLY A 635 2.26 -11.16 -42.45
N GLU A 636 2.27 -12.21 -41.63
CA GLU A 636 2.17 -13.61 -42.04
C GLU A 636 1.56 -14.43 -40.89
N VAL A 637 0.89 -15.53 -41.22
CA VAL A 637 0.27 -16.42 -40.24
C VAL A 637 1.32 -17.29 -39.57
N HIS A 638 1.30 -17.35 -38.24
CA HIS A 638 2.13 -18.26 -37.46
C HIS A 638 1.28 -19.26 -36.66
N GLY A 639 1.68 -20.53 -36.70
CA GLY A 639 0.98 -21.59 -35.96
C GLY A 639 1.15 -21.46 -34.44
N PRO A 640 0.16 -21.92 -33.63
CA PRO A 640 0.20 -21.79 -32.17
C PRO A 640 1.45 -22.39 -31.51
N ALA A 641 1.93 -23.56 -31.99
CA ALA A 641 3.11 -24.22 -31.43
C ALA A 641 4.40 -23.40 -31.67
N LEU A 642 4.54 -22.78 -32.84
CA LEU A 642 5.69 -21.92 -33.16
C LEU A 642 5.72 -20.67 -32.28
N LEU A 643 4.56 -20.02 -32.12
CA LEU A 643 4.41 -18.84 -31.25
C LEU A 643 4.68 -19.19 -29.78
N HIS A 644 4.22 -20.34 -29.32
CA HIS A 644 4.49 -20.81 -27.96
C HIS A 644 5.99 -21.04 -27.74
N ARG A 645 6.71 -21.69 -28.68
CA ARG A 645 8.17 -21.82 -28.60
C ARG A 645 8.89 -20.46 -28.59
N ALA A 646 8.41 -19.49 -29.36
CA ALA A 646 8.98 -18.14 -29.35
C ALA A 646 8.69 -17.40 -28.03
N TRP A 647 7.52 -17.63 -27.43
CA TRP A 647 7.11 -17.11 -26.13
C TRP A 647 8.01 -17.61 -25.00
N GLU A 648 8.48 -18.86 -25.04
CA GLU A 648 9.42 -19.44 -24.05
C GLU A 648 10.79 -18.73 -24.04
N LEU A 649 11.25 -18.18 -25.17
CA LEU A 649 12.53 -17.47 -25.27
C LEU A 649 12.54 -16.13 -24.52
N ARG A 650 11.39 -15.62 -24.10
CA ARG A 650 11.25 -14.34 -23.39
C ARG A 650 11.82 -14.35 -21.97
N CYS A 651 12.26 -15.50 -21.46
CA CYS A 651 13.02 -15.58 -20.22
C CYS A 651 14.48 -15.09 -20.35
N LEU A 652 15.00 -14.98 -21.58
CA LEU A 652 16.39 -14.61 -21.88
C LEU A 652 16.63 -13.10 -21.83
N ASP A 653 17.89 -12.69 -21.61
CA ASP A 653 18.27 -11.28 -21.69
C ASP A 653 18.28 -10.77 -23.14
N ALA A 654 17.22 -10.04 -23.50
CA ALA A 654 17.09 -9.43 -24.82
C ALA A 654 18.23 -8.44 -25.15
N LEU A 655 18.82 -7.74 -24.17
CA LEU A 655 19.93 -6.82 -24.44
C LEU A 655 21.21 -7.59 -24.81
N GLU A 656 21.55 -8.64 -24.09
CA GLU A 656 22.69 -9.50 -24.44
C GLU A 656 22.45 -10.21 -25.77
N MET A 657 21.23 -10.69 -26.04
CA MET A 657 20.88 -11.22 -27.36
C MET A 657 21.14 -10.23 -28.50
N ARG A 658 20.77 -8.95 -28.33
CA ARG A 658 21.07 -7.91 -29.34
C ARG A 658 22.58 -7.70 -29.53
N ILE A 659 23.38 -7.86 -28.49
CA ILE A 659 24.85 -7.79 -28.59
C ILE A 659 25.37 -8.95 -29.45
N VAL A 660 24.90 -10.17 -29.19
CA VAL A 660 25.28 -11.37 -29.96
C VAL A 660 24.85 -11.22 -31.42
N GLU A 661 23.63 -10.78 -31.69
CA GLU A 661 23.11 -10.58 -33.05
C GLU A 661 23.93 -9.55 -33.84
N ARG A 662 24.34 -8.45 -33.21
CA ARG A 662 25.24 -7.48 -33.84
C ARG A 662 26.61 -8.10 -34.14
N ALA A 663 27.12 -8.99 -33.29
CA ALA A 663 28.38 -9.69 -33.54
C ALA A 663 28.28 -10.65 -34.72
N VAL A 664 27.16 -11.38 -34.86
CA VAL A 664 26.87 -12.25 -36.02
C VAL A 664 26.79 -11.42 -37.30
N ALA A 665 25.99 -10.34 -37.29
CA ALA A 665 25.80 -9.47 -38.44
C ALA A 665 27.09 -8.79 -38.92
N ARG A 666 27.97 -8.37 -37.99
CA ARG A 666 29.29 -7.79 -38.33
C ARG A 666 30.21 -8.76 -39.08
N ARG A 667 29.98 -10.07 -38.95
CA ARG A 667 30.72 -11.11 -39.69
C ARG A 667 30.06 -11.47 -41.02
N GLY A 668 28.97 -10.81 -41.39
CA GLY A 668 28.20 -11.09 -42.61
C GLY A 668 27.43 -12.42 -42.57
N GLU A 669 27.28 -13.02 -41.39
CA GLU A 669 26.55 -14.28 -41.23
C GLU A 669 25.04 -14.02 -41.03
N PRO A 670 24.16 -14.91 -41.52
CA PRO A 670 22.72 -14.76 -41.32
C PRO A 670 22.34 -14.97 -39.85
N LEU A 671 21.34 -14.22 -39.37
CA LEU A 671 20.79 -14.31 -38.02
C LEU A 671 19.90 -15.55 -37.86
N THR A 672 20.52 -16.73 -37.84
CA THR A 672 19.85 -18.00 -37.55
C THR A 672 20.08 -18.39 -36.08
N ALA A 673 19.19 -19.22 -35.54
CA ALA A 673 19.34 -19.79 -34.19
C ALA A 673 20.73 -20.42 -33.98
N ALA A 674 21.20 -21.24 -34.93
CA ALA A 674 22.50 -21.90 -34.86
C ALA A 674 23.67 -20.89 -34.80
N ASN A 675 23.65 -19.85 -35.64
CA ASN A 675 24.71 -18.85 -35.64
C ASN A 675 24.72 -18.04 -34.34
N VAL A 676 23.55 -17.61 -33.88
CA VAL A 676 23.41 -16.83 -32.64
C VAL A 676 23.84 -17.66 -31.43
N ALA A 677 23.42 -18.92 -31.35
CA ALA A 677 23.82 -19.82 -30.27
C ALA A 677 25.35 -20.04 -30.25
N ARG A 678 25.96 -20.30 -31.42
CA ARG A 678 27.42 -20.47 -31.55
C ARG A 678 28.20 -19.23 -31.12
N HIS A 679 27.75 -18.04 -31.51
CA HIS A 679 28.42 -16.79 -31.11
C HIS A 679 28.20 -16.48 -29.62
N ALA A 680 27.00 -16.74 -29.08
CA ALA A 680 26.74 -16.62 -27.65
C ALA A 680 27.66 -17.55 -26.83
N SER A 681 27.84 -18.80 -27.26
CA SER A 681 28.76 -19.75 -26.61
C SER A 681 30.20 -19.24 -26.61
N ARG A 682 30.71 -18.77 -27.76
CA ARG A 682 32.07 -18.21 -27.84
C ARG A 682 32.27 -16.97 -26.96
N LEU A 683 31.24 -16.13 -26.85
CA LEU A 683 31.27 -14.98 -25.96
C LEU A 683 31.23 -15.41 -24.49
N ALA A 684 30.44 -16.43 -24.15
CA ALA A 684 30.41 -17.00 -22.80
C ALA A 684 31.81 -17.48 -22.37
N ASP A 685 32.57 -18.10 -23.27
CA ASP A 685 33.92 -18.62 -22.99
C ASP A 685 35.00 -17.52 -22.82
N THR A 686 34.74 -16.30 -23.30
CA THR A 686 35.74 -15.21 -23.34
C THR A 686 35.47 -14.07 -22.36
N VAL A 687 34.24 -13.94 -21.86
CA VAL A 687 33.83 -12.88 -20.93
C VAL A 687 34.29 -13.18 -19.51
N ILE A 688 34.99 -12.23 -18.89
CA ILE A 688 35.49 -12.33 -17.50
C ILE A 688 34.34 -12.23 -16.47
N ASP A 689 33.32 -11.42 -16.75
CA ASP A 689 32.17 -11.22 -15.85
C ASP A 689 31.32 -12.50 -15.76
N ARG A 690 31.52 -13.29 -14.69
CA ARG A 690 30.87 -14.61 -14.53
C ARG A 690 29.34 -14.59 -14.68
N PRO A 691 28.58 -13.65 -14.07
CA PRO A 691 27.13 -13.57 -14.29
C PRO A 691 26.75 -13.37 -15.77
N ARG A 692 27.51 -12.54 -16.50
CA ARG A 692 27.30 -12.32 -17.92
C ARG A 692 27.65 -13.56 -18.75
N ALA A 693 28.74 -14.25 -18.43
CA ALA A 693 29.10 -15.51 -19.06
C ALA A 693 28.00 -16.58 -18.88
N ALA A 694 27.42 -16.68 -17.68
CA ALA A 694 26.30 -17.59 -17.40
C ALA A 694 25.04 -17.24 -18.21
N GLU A 695 24.72 -15.95 -18.36
CA GLU A 695 23.60 -15.50 -19.19
C GLU A 695 23.82 -15.83 -20.67
N LEU A 696 25.03 -15.61 -21.19
CA LEU A 696 25.39 -15.96 -22.57
C LEU A 696 25.33 -17.46 -22.82
N ALA A 697 25.76 -18.28 -21.85
CA ALA A 697 25.64 -19.73 -21.94
C ALA A 697 24.17 -20.21 -21.94
N LEU A 698 23.32 -19.56 -21.13
CA LEU A 698 21.87 -19.82 -21.14
C LEU A 698 21.25 -19.45 -22.50
N ILE A 699 21.61 -18.29 -23.05
CA ILE A 699 21.19 -17.87 -24.40
C ILE A 699 21.63 -18.91 -25.42
N ALA A 700 22.90 -19.33 -25.41
CA ALA A 700 23.44 -20.30 -26.36
C ALA A 700 22.64 -21.61 -26.34
N LYS A 701 22.48 -22.21 -25.17
CA LYS A 701 21.76 -23.47 -24.97
C LYS A 701 20.30 -23.37 -25.40
N THR A 702 19.61 -22.28 -25.01
CA THR A 702 18.17 -22.16 -25.24
C THR A 702 17.88 -21.87 -26.72
N VAL A 703 18.66 -20.96 -27.34
CA VAL A 703 18.48 -20.57 -28.74
C VAL A 703 18.86 -21.70 -29.70
N GLU A 704 19.84 -22.54 -29.37
CA GLU A 704 20.24 -23.68 -30.21
C GLU A 704 19.05 -24.60 -30.57
N THR A 705 18.16 -24.83 -29.61
CA THR A 705 16.98 -25.70 -29.78
C THR A 705 15.74 -24.97 -30.33
N ALA A 706 15.82 -23.65 -30.53
CA ALA A 706 14.65 -22.83 -30.87
C ALA A 706 14.23 -22.91 -32.34
N GLY A 707 15.13 -23.29 -33.26
CA GLY A 707 14.85 -23.37 -34.69
C GLY A 707 14.24 -22.07 -35.25
N SER A 708 13.11 -22.19 -35.96
CA SER A 708 12.39 -21.03 -36.53
C SER A 708 11.74 -20.12 -35.47
N ALA A 709 11.52 -20.60 -34.25
CA ALA A 709 10.93 -19.80 -33.17
C ALA A 709 11.83 -18.62 -32.77
N TYR A 710 13.15 -18.77 -32.91
CA TYR A 710 14.10 -17.68 -32.70
C TYR A 710 13.82 -16.48 -33.62
N ALA A 711 13.51 -16.72 -34.89
CA ALA A 711 13.24 -15.64 -35.85
C ALA A 711 11.99 -14.84 -35.45
N VAL A 712 10.94 -15.53 -34.99
CA VAL A 712 9.71 -14.91 -34.48
C VAL A 712 9.98 -14.08 -33.22
N TYR A 713 10.76 -14.63 -32.28
CA TYR A 713 11.18 -13.92 -31.08
C TYR A 713 12.01 -12.67 -31.43
N ALA A 714 13.01 -12.79 -32.29
CA ALA A 714 13.88 -11.68 -32.68
C ALA A 714 13.07 -10.57 -33.37
N ARG A 715 12.12 -10.94 -34.23
CA ARG A 715 11.19 -10.00 -34.87
C ARG A 715 10.28 -9.31 -33.86
N ARG A 716 9.80 -10.02 -32.82
CA ARG A 716 8.99 -9.43 -31.73
C ARG A 716 9.68 -8.25 -31.06
N GLN A 717 11.00 -8.33 -30.84
CA GLN A 717 11.78 -7.30 -30.17
C GLN A 717 11.96 -6.02 -31.02
N SER A 718 11.76 -6.10 -32.33
CA SER A 718 11.92 -4.98 -33.27
C SER A 718 10.59 -4.41 -33.79
N LEU A 719 9.44 -4.95 -33.38
CA LEU A 719 8.12 -4.46 -33.79
C LEU A 719 7.93 -2.98 -33.45
N GLY A 720 7.49 -2.20 -34.43
CA GLY A 720 7.12 -0.80 -34.23
C GLY A 720 5.95 -0.66 -33.26
N ARG A 721 5.96 0.40 -32.43
CA ARG A 721 4.94 0.68 -31.41
C ARG A 721 3.51 0.60 -31.95
N GLU A 722 3.25 1.23 -33.09
CA GLU A 722 1.92 1.27 -33.71
C GLU A 722 1.37 -0.12 -34.06
N VAL A 723 2.26 -1.04 -34.41
CA VAL A 723 1.90 -2.41 -34.78
C VAL A 723 1.51 -3.20 -33.53
N TRP A 724 2.36 -3.22 -32.50
CA TRP A 724 2.12 -4.04 -31.31
C TRP A 724 1.17 -3.43 -30.29
N GLN A 725 1.09 -2.09 -30.19
CA GLN A 725 0.11 -1.38 -29.35
C GLN A 725 -1.22 -1.12 -30.06
N GLY A 726 -1.34 -1.50 -31.33
CA GLY A 726 -2.64 -1.48 -31.99
C GLY A 726 -3.67 -2.19 -31.12
N ARG A 727 -4.86 -1.61 -30.99
CA ARG A 727 -5.87 -2.10 -30.05
C ARG A 727 -6.79 -3.10 -30.73
N VAL A 728 -7.16 -4.14 -29.99
CA VAL A 728 -8.22 -5.08 -30.36
C VAL A 728 -9.24 -5.15 -29.24
N GLU A 729 -10.51 -5.17 -29.62
CA GLU A 729 -11.59 -5.35 -28.66
C GLU A 729 -11.73 -6.84 -28.33
N VAL A 730 -11.89 -7.15 -27.05
CA VAL A 730 -12.03 -8.51 -26.52
C VAL A 730 -13.24 -8.54 -25.59
N ALA A 731 -14.15 -9.49 -25.80
CA ALA A 731 -15.27 -9.70 -24.90
C ALA A 731 -14.78 -10.31 -23.59
N ALA A 732 -15.34 -9.90 -22.45
CA ALA A 732 -15.06 -10.54 -21.16
C ALA A 732 -15.44 -12.04 -21.16
N THR A 733 -16.42 -12.39 -21.99
CA THR A 733 -16.90 -13.76 -22.21
C THR A 733 -16.22 -14.43 -23.41
N LEU A 734 -14.99 -14.05 -23.77
CA LEU A 734 -14.25 -14.69 -24.87
C LEU A 734 -14.13 -16.20 -24.65
N LEU A 735 -13.93 -16.61 -23.40
CA LEU A 735 -13.95 -18.00 -22.96
C LEU A 735 -15.10 -18.21 -21.97
N PRO A 736 -15.71 -19.40 -21.94
CA PRO A 736 -16.70 -19.75 -20.94
C PRO A 736 -16.09 -19.80 -19.53
N VAL A 737 -16.94 -19.70 -18.52
CA VAL A 737 -16.56 -19.66 -17.10
C VAL A 737 -15.74 -20.88 -16.71
N GLU A 738 -16.11 -22.05 -17.21
CA GLU A 738 -15.46 -23.34 -16.95
C GLU A 738 -14.02 -23.35 -17.48
N ALA A 739 -13.81 -22.83 -18.70
CA ALA A 739 -12.48 -22.69 -19.27
C ALA A 739 -11.62 -21.70 -18.49
N LEU A 740 -12.20 -20.57 -18.04
CA LEU A 740 -11.49 -19.60 -17.20
C LEU A 740 -11.10 -20.21 -15.84
N ALA A 741 -12.02 -20.93 -15.19
CA ALA A 741 -11.75 -21.62 -13.94
C ALA A 741 -10.68 -22.71 -14.10
N PHE A 742 -10.70 -23.46 -15.21
CA PHE A 742 -9.66 -24.41 -15.54
C PHE A 742 -8.28 -23.74 -15.71
N LEU A 743 -8.21 -22.61 -16.42
CA LEU A 743 -6.96 -21.88 -16.59
C LEU A 743 -6.41 -21.38 -15.24
N GLN A 744 -7.27 -20.90 -14.34
CA GLN A 744 -6.88 -20.54 -12.97
C GLN A 744 -6.30 -21.75 -12.24
N ASP A 745 -7.04 -22.86 -12.21
CA ASP A 745 -6.65 -24.08 -11.50
C ASP A 745 -5.37 -24.71 -12.06
N SER A 746 -5.19 -24.70 -13.37
CA SER A 746 -3.97 -25.17 -14.03
C SER A 746 -2.73 -24.40 -13.59
N VAL A 747 -2.82 -23.08 -13.44
CA VAL A 747 -1.69 -22.24 -12.99
C VAL A 747 -1.50 -22.37 -11.48
N LEU A 748 -2.57 -22.52 -10.69
CA LEU A 748 -2.46 -22.88 -9.27
C LEU A 748 -1.74 -24.22 -9.06
N GLY A 749 -1.95 -25.19 -9.95
CA GLY A 749 -1.17 -26.43 -9.98
C GLY A 749 0.33 -26.19 -10.22
N ASP A 750 0.70 -25.23 -11.08
CA ASP A 750 2.10 -24.83 -11.26
C ASP A 750 2.68 -24.15 -10.02
N VAL A 751 1.92 -23.25 -9.38
CA VAL A 751 2.28 -22.59 -8.12
C VAL A 751 2.61 -23.63 -7.05
N ASN A 752 1.70 -24.60 -6.87
CA ASN A 752 1.84 -25.68 -5.89
C ASN A 752 3.05 -26.58 -6.17
N ARG A 753 3.22 -27.04 -7.42
CA ARG A 753 4.37 -27.87 -7.82
C ARG A 753 5.71 -27.18 -7.59
N ARG A 754 5.76 -25.86 -7.77
CA ARG A 754 6.97 -25.04 -7.54
C ARG A 754 7.18 -24.70 -6.07
N GLY A 755 6.21 -24.96 -5.19
CA GLY A 755 6.27 -24.62 -3.78
C GLY A 755 6.27 -23.11 -3.53
N VAL A 756 5.59 -22.34 -4.39
CA VAL A 756 5.45 -20.87 -4.29
C VAL A 756 4.19 -20.54 -3.50
N ALA A 757 4.24 -19.55 -2.61
CA ALA A 757 3.05 -19.06 -1.90
C ALA A 757 2.44 -17.82 -2.58
N LEU A 758 1.14 -17.59 -2.38
CA LEU A 758 0.45 -16.39 -2.85
C LEU A 758 0.24 -15.42 -1.68
N GLU A 759 0.57 -14.15 -1.90
CA GLU A 759 0.36 -13.06 -0.94
C GLU A 759 -1.03 -12.46 -1.17
N ALA A 760 -1.91 -12.51 -0.18
CA ALA A 760 -3.23 -11.88 -0.20
C ALA A 760 -3.21 -10.58 0.60
N LEU A 761 -3.78 -9.51 0.06
CA LEU A 761 -3.78 -8.19 0.69
C LEU A 761 -5.21 -7.66 0.76
N PRO A 762 -6.01 -8.12 1.73
CA PRO A 762 -7.46 -8.01 1.69
C PRO A 762 -7.97 -6.59 1.45
N THR A 763 -7.54 -5.62 2.26
CA THR A 763 -8.00 -4.22 2.09
C THR A 763 -7.51 -3.61 0.78
N SER A 764 -6.23 -3.80 0.42
CA SER A 764 -5.66 -3.29 -0.85
C SER A 764 -6.41 -3.85 -2.05
N ASN A 765 -6.62 -5.16 -2.09
CA ASN A 765 -7.34 -5.83 -3.16
C ASN A 765 -8.80 -5.38 -3.27
N VAL A 766 -9.49 -5.06 -2.17
CA VAL A 766 -10.84 -4.46 -2.23
C VAL A 766 -10.83 -3.06 -2.83
N ARG A 767 -9.76 -2.29 -2.64
CA ARG A 767 -9.62 -0.94 -3.23
C ARG A 767 -9.16 -0.95 -4.68
N ILE A 768 -8.29 -1.89 -5.04
CA ILE A 768 -7.63 -1.92 -6.36
C ILE A 768 -8.34 -2.86 -7.34
N SER A 769 -8.85 -4.00 -6.89
CA SER A 769 -9.41 -5.03 -7.75
C SER A 769 -10.95 -4.92 -7.87
N PHE A 770 -11.61 -6.02 -8.26
CA PHE A 770 -13.01 -6.07 -8.68
C PHE A 770 -14.00 -6.37 -7.53
N TYR A 771 -13.61 -6.11 -6.27
CA TYR A 771 -14.42 -6.44 -5.09
C TYR A 771 -15.14 -5.20 -4.52
N ASP A 772 -16.33 -5.39 -3.97
CA ASP A 772 -17.03 -4.40 -3.16
C ASP A 772 -16.72 -4.57 -1.66
N THR A 773 -16.56 -5.83 -1.22
CA THR A 773 -16.40 -6.17 0.20
C THR A 773 -15.32 -7.22 0.38
N ILE A 774 -14.81 -7.33 1.60
CA ILE A 774 -13.86 -8.38 1.97
C ILE A 774 -14.47 -9.77 1.72
N ALA A 775 -15.78 -9.97 1.95
CA ALA A 775 -16.42 -11.29 1.77
C ALA A 775 -16.36 -11.81 0.32
N GLU A 776 -16.23 -10.94 -0.69
CA GLU A 776 -16.08 -11.36 -2.09
C GLU A 776 -14.63 -11.74 -2.45
N HIS A 777 -13.67 -11.50 -1.56
CA HIS A 777 -12.25 -11.61 -1.82
C HIS A 777 -11.81 -13.05 -2.16
N HIS A 778 -10.93 -13.18 -3.16
CA HIS A 778 -10.48 -14.48 -3.68
C HIS A 778 -9.80 -15.41 -2.65
N LEU A 779 -9.24 -14.84 -1.58
CA LEU A 779 -8.71 -15.58 -0.44
C LEU A 779 -9.66 -16.70 0.01
N PHE A 780 -10.97 -16.45 0.04
CA PHE A 780 -11.95 -17.43 0.53
C PHE A 780 -12.15 -18.62 -0.42
N ARG A 781 -11.91 -18.44 -1.72
CA ARG A 781 -11.84 -19.55 -2.68
C ARG A 781 -10.56 -20.37 -2.47
N TRP A 782 -9.43 -19.72 -2.18
CA TRP A 782 -8.18 -20.43 -1.86
C TRP A 782 -8.24 -21.21 -0.55
N LEU A 783 -8.92 -20.67 0.47
CA LEU A 783 -9.23 -21.39 1.72
C LEU A 783 -10.27 -22.50 1.51
N GLY A 784 -11.01 -22.46 0.40
CA GLY A 784 -12.02 -23.44 0.04
C GLY A 784 -13.31 -23.33 0.82
N VAL A 785 -13.62 -22.14 1.34
CA VAL A 785 -14.89 -21.82 2.01
C VAL A 785 -15.86 -21.08 1.08
N ALA A 786 -15.36 -20.61 -0.08
CA ALA A 786 -16.15 -19.98 -1.14
C ALA A 786 -16.04 -20.76 -2.46
N GLY A 787 -17.07 -20.63 -3.31
CA GLY A 787 -17.11 -21.19 -4.65
C GLY A 787 -16.75 -20.17 -5.75
N PRO A 788 -16.56 -20.63 -7.02
CA PRO A 788 -16.49 -22.04 -7.42
C PRO A 788 -15.22 -22.71 -6.88
N ALA A 789 -15.32 -24.01 -6.56
CA ALA A 789 -14.25 -24.76 -5.92
C ALA A 789 -13.01 -24.88 -6.81
N LEU A 790 -11.84 -24.87 -6.18
CA LEU A 790 -10.54 -25.07 -6.82
C LEU A 790 -10.02 -26.46 -6.45
N ALA A 791 -9.53 -27.21 -7.44
CA ALA A 791 -8.87 -28.48 -7.21
C ALA A 791 -7.46 -28.27 -6.63
N ASN A 792 -6.77 -27.22 -7.07
CA ASN A 792 -5.47 -26.81 -6.59
C ASN A 792 -5.61 -25.61 -5.63
N ARG A 793 -5.56 -25.86 -4.32
CA ARG A 793 -5.53 -24.78 -3.30
C ARG A 793 -4.09 -24.34 -3.04
N PRO A 794 -3.77 -23.04 -3.15
CA PRO A 794 -2.41 -22.55 -2.93
C PRO A 794 -2.09 -22.42 -1.44
N THR A 795 -0.80 -22.42 -1.11
CA THR A 795 -0.35 -21.86 0.18
C THR A 795 -0.52 -20.35 0.15
N VAL A 796 -1.18 -19.78 1.15
CA VAL A 796 -1.49 -18.35 1.20
C VAL A 796 -0.84 -17.69 2.41
N VAL A 797 -0.36 -16.47 2.22
CA VAL A 797 0.12 -15.57 3.27
C VAL A 797 -0.62 -14.23 3.19
N ILE A 798 -0.68 -13.46 4.27
CA ILE A 798 -1.33 -12.14 4.30
C ILE A 798 -0.29 -11.04 4.56
N GLY A 799 -0.49 -9.88 3.95
CA GLY A 799 0.25 -8.64 4.25
C GLY A 799 -0.66 -7.40 4.25
N SER A 800 -0.12 -6.25 4.65
CA SER A 800 -0.87 -4.99 4.80
C SER A 800 -0.67 -3.96 3.68
N ASP A 801 0.24 -4.21 2.76
CA ASP A 801 0.56 -3.36 1.60
C ASP A 801 1.10 -1.97 1.99
N ASP A 802 0.36 -0.91 1.70
CA ASP A 802 0.54 0.46 2.15
C ASP A 802 -0.44 0.78 3.30
N PRO A 803 -0.16 0.35 4.55
CA PRO A 803 -1.13 0.41 5.65
C PRO A 803 -1.61 1.83 5.96
N GLY A 804 -0.82 2.84 5.65
CA GLY A 804 -1.19 4.24 5.80
C GLY A 804 -2.15 4.73 4.70
N ILE A 805 -1.99 4.27 3.46
CA ILE A 805 -2.87 4.62 2.33
C ILE A 805 -4.20 3.89 2.45
N PHE A 806 -4.20 2.63 2.90
CA PHE A 806 -5.41 1.82 3.05
C PHE A 806 -6.07 1.95 4.44
N ALA A 807 -5.48 2.73 5.35
CA ALA A 807 -5.93 2.91 6.73
C ALA A 807 -6.16 1.57 7.46
N THR A 808 -5.14 0.72 7.47
CA THR A 808 -5.19 -0.63 8.04
C THR A 808 -3.89 -0.97 8.80
N SER A 809 -3.87 -2.14 9.44
CA SER A 809 -2.68 -2.77 10.01
C SER A 809 -2.75 -4.27 9.75
N LEU A 810 -1.61 -4.97 9.82
CA LEU A 810 -1.62 -6.43 9.65
C LEU A 810 -2.59 -7.12 10.62
N ARG A 811 -2.68 -6.65 11.87
CA ARG A 811 -3.64 -7.18 12.84
C ARG A 811 -5.08 -6.99 12.36
N ASN A 812 -5.40 -5.84 11.76
CA ASN A 812 -6.73 -5.56 11.22
C ASN A 812 -7.02 -6.37 9.96
N GLU A 813 -6.04 -6.65 9.09
CA GLU A 813 -6.20 -7.57 7.96
C GLU A 813 -6.61 -8.97 8.45
N TYR A 814 -5.90 -9.50 9.44
CA TYR A 814 -6.24 -10.79 10.06
C TYR A 814 -7.63 -10.76 10.73
N ALA A 815 -7.97 -9.67 11.42
CA ALA A 815 -9.29 -9.50 12.02
C ALA A 815 -10.41 -9.42 10.97
N ALA A 816 -10.17 -8.78 9.82
CA ALA A 816 -11.15 -8.66 8.75
C ALA A 816 -11.42 -10.01 8.09
N VAL A 817 -10.37 -10.80 7.87
CA VAL A 817 -10.50 -12.19 7.40
C VAL A 817 -11.25 -13.05 8.42
N ALA A 818 -10.91 -12.95 9.71
CA ALA A 818 -11.59 -13.69 10.76
C ALA A 818 -13.09 -13.34 10.87
N ALA A 819 -13.42 -12.04 10.74
CA ALA A 819 -14.79 -11.57 10.74
C ALA A 819 -15.56 -12.10 9.53
N ALA A 820 -15.02 -11.99 8.32
CA ALA A 820 -15.65 -12.52 7.11
C ALA A 820 -15.89 -14.04 7.19
N LEU A 821 -14.94 -14.83 7.71
CA LEU A 821 -15.13 -16.28 7.92
C LEU A 821 -16.36 -16.59 8.78
N ARG A 822 -16.58 -15.83 9.85
CA ARG A 822 -17.72 -16.02 10.75
C ARG A 822 -19.01 -15.48 10.16
N ASP A 823 -18.98 -14.22 9.74
CA ASP A 823 -20.19 -13.44 9.47
C ASP A 823 -20.74 -13.74 8.06
N SER A 824 -19.87 -14.06 7.10
CA SER A 824 -20.25 -14.31 5.70
C SER A 824 -20.19 -15.78 5.29
N PHE A 825 -19.30 -16.57 5.90
CA PHE A 825 -19.12 -17.99 5.57
C PHE A 825 -19.60 -18.95 6.66
N GLY A 826 -20.23 -18.45 7.73
CA GLY A 826 -20.85 -19.25 8.77
C GLY A 826 -19.89 -20.15 9.56
N GLN A 827 -18.58 -19.89 9.50
CA GLN A 827 -17.58 -20.69 10.23
C GLN A 827 -17.74 -20.45 11.73
N ALA A 828 -17.69 -21.53 12.52
CA ALA A 828 -17.67 -21.38 13.98
C ALA A 828 -16.39 -20.65 14.41
N ALA A 829 -16.42 -19.91 15.52
CA ALA A 829 -15.25 -19.15 15.99
C ALA A 829 -13.95 -19.98 16.11
N PRO A 830 -13.97 -21.24 16.61
CA PRO A 830 -12.77 -22.09 16.62
C PRO A 830 -12.27 -22.49 15.22
N GLU A 831 -13.17 -22.65 14.25
CA GLU A 831 -12.81 -22.98 12.86
C GLU A 831 -12.18 -21.79 12.16
N ALA A 832 -12.79 -20.62 12.30
CA ALA A 832 -12.24 -19.37 11.78
C ALA A 832 -10.84 -19.09 12.36
N ALA A 833 -10.66 -19.29 13.67
CA ALA A 833 -9.36 -19.15 14.33
C ALA A 833 -8.32 -20.15 13.80
N ARG A 834 -8.70 -21.41 13.54
CA ARG A 834 -7.80 -22.42 12.95
C ARG A 834 -7.35 -22.06 11.53
N LEU A 835 -8.27 -21.56 10.69
CA LEU A 835 -7.94 -21.11 9.34
C LEU A 835 -6.97 -19.92 9.37
N VAL A 836 -7.26 -18.93 10.22
CA VAL A 836 -6.39 -17.77 10.46
C VAL A 836 -5.01 -18.20 10.98
N GLU A 837 -4.94 -19.14 11.93
CA GLU A 837 -3.69 -19.68 12.43
C GLU A 837 -2.90 -20.43 11.35
N THR A 838 -3.57 -21.15 10.44
CA THR A 838 -2.95 -21.83 9.29
C THR A 838 -2.30 -20.83 8.34
N ILE A 839 -2.94 -19.69 8.10
CA ILE A 839 -2.34 -18.59 7.31
C ILE A 839 -1.11 -18.04 8.03
N GLY A 840 -1.19 -17.82 9.35
CA GLY A 840 -0.04 -17.38 10.16
C GLY A 840 1.13 -18.37 10.14
N ASP A 841 0.85 -19.67 10.19
CA ASP A 841 1.87 -20.74 10.11
C ASP A 841 2.50 -20.83 8.70
N SER A 842 1.70 -20.58 7.66
CA SER A 842 2.18 -20.46 6.28
C SER A 842 3.10 -19.26 6.13
N ALA A 843 2.71 -18.09 6.65
CA ALA A 843 3.53 -16.89 6.64
C ALA A 843 4.85 -17.10 7.40
N ARG A 844 4.82 -17.77 8.56
CA ARG A 844 6.04 -18.17 9.27
C ARG A 844 6.96 -19.04 8.40
N THR A 845 6.41 -19.97 7.63
CA THR A 845 7.20 -20.89 6.79
C THR A 845 7.80 -20.19 5.57
N TYR A 846 7.05 -19.27 4.96
CA TYR A 846 7.41 -18.59 3.71
C TYR A 846 8.10 -17.23 3.88
N ARG A 847 8.38 -16.82 5.12
CA ARG A 847 9.12 -15.58 5.40
C ARG A 847 10.57 -15.63 4.89
N PHE A 848 11.07 -14.50 4.44
CA PHE A 848 12.45 -14.31 4.05
C PHE A 848 13.27 -14.00 5.30
N ARG A 849 13.91 -15.03 5.84
CA ARG A 849 14.68 -14.93 7.09
C ARG A 849 15.97 -14.13 6.93
N PRO A 850 16.32 -13.28 7.90
CA PRO A 850 17.65 -12.69 7.97
C PRO A 850 18.70 -13.79 8.17
N ASP A 851 19.91 -13.56 7.68
CA ASP A 851 20.99 -14.54 7.69
C ASP A 851 22.11 -14.16 8.65
N ASP A 852 22.61 -15.16 9.36
CA ASP A 852 23.71 -15.06 10.31
C ASP A 852 24.97 -15.82 9.82
N ARG A 853 24.87 -16.58 8.72
CA ARG A 853 25.96 -17.41 8.20
C ARG A 853 27.03 -16.61 7.44
N SER A 854 27.18 -15.31 7.71
CA SER A 854 28.28 -14.49 7.16
C SER A 854 29.67 -14.92 7.64
N LEU A 855 29.76 -15.91 8.53
CA LEU A 855 31.00 -16.49 9.05
C LEU A 855 31.56 -17.67 8.21
N ASP A 856 30.76 -18.33 7.36
CA ASP A 856 31.13 -19.65 6.77
C ASP A 856 31.28 -19.69 5.23
N ARG A 857 31.48 -18.55 4.55
CA ARG A 857 31.96 -18.59 3.16
C ARG A 857 33.39 -18.06 3.09
N PRO A 858 34.37 -18.88 2.62
CA PRO A 858 35.76 -18.47 2.49
C PRO A 858 35.93 -17.32 1.49
#